data_AF-A0A2S0NJL1-F1
#
_entry.id   AF-A0A2S0NJL1-F1
#
_cell.length_a   1.000
_cell.length_b   1.000
_cell.length_c   1.000
_cell.angle_alpha   90.00
_cell.angle_beta   90.00
_cell.angle_gamma   90.00
#
_symmetry.space_group_name_H-M   'P 1'
#
loop_
_entity.id
_entity.type
_entity.pdbx_description
1 polymer ?
#
loop_
_entity_poly.entity_id
_entity_poly.type
_entity_poly.pdbx_seq_one_letter_code
_entity_poly.pdbx_strand_id
1 'polypeptide(L)'
;MKKLLTLLGAVSLVAASGATVVACNNDDKKPPVTTPDGKEEINKLIGELNKATEQEWRKVGGKMTPKAGFFEGEASANNYSFFTRNNLELEYSRSALKAKISDAEKLLTDGASKPDPAKEELKTAIEHAKKYDNGNENLENVKAAISELNKAMNKFDNGGETVKRNLITENTLLRTFSDFSNKNRVDTPTLDALKKAITEADSVLKQGDRKPLFAKNALIAAIAKANETAADDSSTEKALSEAKIKLEAAVEKFKNTKDEDKQFRFYSNLTDAKKKELKANVETLFSPTKLISDLKKSISLTTYSVLIGKFGEDWIKNIVFDFNSAMIDFDDKPNIEIGQKFLSHINLSYTSEYQYNDAENTTVKKQLKGNIIITISNDDVFIKVINNVQEKLNADLMKEGNPLVWIDKEALKAFDSDISDIDIIGNSDKYKAALGKYYEKKLSIDIQKLIIDKYLKQSGSAILDNVTTPPTSSMTIDELANPISKLGEMNLKELTLPKVDDSKDWKAQDFQRQNLYLGKVVDSELDDNWKNVTLADSTIAKNKDLYNDLKTSFEEQKKVFFDDFKTEYDGIINSESPVTEHPDIAKMQEKVVKHEQVSINNIGFQTGNGNIQWLNTITIDLAIAVNNKSDKDENTANGFAFAAYYKGIKQNLDAFHRFYGMSPSDINETLDKQKRGLAFYMTGKSLGADGKPTLFDFWDDWAKQDFIKNGTPVVADVFSKALNLKDTKGKQNRVWAEQFLVQLAGSKYFEFKFSAGEQGDKENKVKYKIVSSPDNLKPGLVLDSERKPLSIKFEIKNDLFNVAIGEQNYATNNDGQNQFTLIGRN
;
A
#
# COMPACT_ATOMS: atom_id res chain seq x y z
N MET A 1 -14.86 24.64 2.01
CA MET A 1 -14.56 25.87 1.25
C MET A 1 -14.47 27.15 2.10
N LYS A 2 -15.50 27.56 2.86
CA LYS A 2 -15.41 28.80 3.68
C LYS A 2 -14.30 28.81 4.73
N LYS A 3 -14.04 27.70 5.44
CA LYS A 3 -12.92 27.58 6.40
C LYS A 3 -11.55 27.68 5.71
N LEU A 4 -11.40 27.12 4.51
CA LEU A 4 -10.18 27.21 3.68
C LEU A 4 -9.92 28.65 3.20
N LEU A 5 -10.98 29.37 2.80
CA LEU A 5 -10.93 30.79 2.44
C LEU A 5 -10.58 31.70 3.62
N THR A 6 -11.01 31.33 4.84
CA THR A 6 -10.68 32.06 6.06
C THR A 6 -9.22 31.82 6.48
N LEU A 7 -8.71 30.61 6.23
CA LEU A 7 -7.30 30.24 6.45
C LEU A 7 -6.36 30.93 5.45
N LEU A 8 -6.74 30.95 4.16
CA LEU A 8 -6.03 31.71 3.12
C LEU A 8 -5.96 33.20 3.45
N GLY A 9 -7.04 33.77 3.99
CA GLY A 9 -7.08 35.15 4.46
C GLY A 9 -6.16 35.44 5.67
N ALA A 10 -6.03 34.49 6.60
CA ALA A 10 -5.15 34.62 7.76
C ALA A 10 -3.66 34.45 7.40
N VAL A 11 -3.33 33.53 6.49
CA VAL A 11 -1.96 33.29 6.04
C VAL A 11 -1.45 34.41 5.11
N SER A 12 -2.32 35.03 4.31
CA SER A 12 -1.95 36.22 3.51
C SER A 12 -1.55 37.43 4.36
N LEU A 13 -1.99 37.50 5.63
CA LEU A 13 -1.62 38.59 6.54
C LEU A 13 -0.23 38.40 7.18
N VAL A 14 0.23 37.16 7.35
CA VAL A 14 1.58 36.88 7.91
C VAL A 14 2.68 37.06 6.86
N ALA A 15 2.36 36.92 5.57
CA ALA A 15 3.31 37.22 4.48
C ALA A 15 3.48 38.73 4.22
N ALA A 16 2.54 39.59 4.65
CA ALA A 16 2.58 41.03 4.42
C ALA A 16 3.32 41.84 5.51
N SER A 17 3.64 41.25 6.67
CA SER A 17 4.33 41.94 7.78
C SER A 17 5.86 41.96 7.66
N GLY A 18 6.42 41.63 6.49
CA GLY A 18 7.86 41.76 6.19
C GLY A 18 8.31 43.18 5.81
N ALA A 19 7.42 44.17 5.80
CA ALA A 19 7.77 45.57 5.57
C ALA A 19 7.86 46.33 6.90
N THR A 20 9.08 46.78 7.21
CA THR A 20 9.43 47.65 8.34
C THR A 20 8.42 48.78 8.58
N VAL A 21 7.85 48.82 9.79
CA VAL A 21 7.39 50.08 10.40
C VAL A 21 8.08 50.21 11.75
N VAL A 22 9.10 51.07 11.75
CA VAL A 22 9.69 51.64 12.96
C VAL A 22 8.70 52.65 13.50
N ALA A 23 8.18 52.41 14.71
CA ALA A 23 7.59 53.45 15.55
C ALA A 23 7.81 53.09 17.03
N CYS A 24 8.70 53.84 17.68
CA CYS A 24 8.85 53.86 19.14
C CYS A 24 7.67 54.62 19.77
N ASN A 25 6.98 54.04 20.75
CA ASN A 25 6.91 54.59 22.11
C ASN A 25 6.09 53.72 23.09
N ASN A 26 6.74 53.45 24.23
CA ASN A 26 6.29 53.25 25.63
C ASN A 26 4.80 52.97 25.91
N ASP A 27 4.47 51.74 26.35
CA ASP A 27 4.21 51.40 27.77
C ASP A 27 3.68 49.96 27.91
N ASP A 28 4.13 49.27 28.98
CA ASP A 28 3.68 48.01 29.59
C ASP A 28 3.43 46.74 28.73
N LYS A 29 4.41 45.82 28.81
CA LYS A 29 4.37 44.47 28.22
C LYS A 29 3.41 43.54 28.98
N LYS A 30 2.27 43.19 28.36
CA LYS A 30 1.64 41.87 28.57
C LYS A 30 2.28 40.84 27.63
N PRO A 31 2.54 39.59 28.06
CA PRO A 31 3.00 38.54 27.15
C PRO A 31 1.92 38.26 26.10
N PRO A 32 2.28 37.95 24.84
CA PRO A 32 1.29 37.66 23.81
C PRO A 32 0.46 36.43 24.19
N VAL A 33 -0.85 36.52 23.96
CA VAL A 33 -1.77 35.38 24.00
C VAL A 33 -1.30 34.37 22.97
N THR A 34 -0.98 33.14 23.39
CA THR A 34 -0.64 32.03 22.50
C THR A 34 -1.86 31.68 21.66
N THR A 35 -1.81 32.05 20.38
CA THR A 35 -2.71 31.58 19.32
C THR A 35 -2.70 30.05 19.24
N PRO A 36 -3.82 29.42 18.82
CA PRO A 36 -3.84 28.01 18.47
C PRO A 36 -2.70 27.70 17.49
N ASP A 37 -1.94 26.64 17.77
CA ASP A 37 -0.72 26.34 17.03
C ASP A 37 -1.04 25.92 15.59
N GLY A 38 -0.98 26.88 14.65
CA GLY A 38 -1.21 26.64 13.21
C GLY A 38 -0.33 25.52 12.63
N LYS A 39 0.70 25.09 13.38
CA LYS A 39 1.53 23.95 13.07
C LYS A 39 0.76 22.64 12.98
N GLU A 40 -0.23 22.38 13.84
CA GLU A 40 -1.00 21.13 13.81
C GLU A 40 -1.85 21.01 12.53
N GLU A 41 -2.47 22.11 12.12
CA GLU A 41 -3.27 22.19 10.89
C GLU A 41 -2.38 22.07 9.63
N ILE A 42 -1.21 22.72 9.64
CA ILE A 42 -0.20 22.58 8.59
C ILE A 42 0.28 21.12 8.51
N ASN A 43 0.56 20.48 9.64
CA ASN A 43 0.98 19.08 9.69
C ASN A 43 -0.09 18.12 9.16
N LYS A 44 -1.36 18.38 9.43
CA LYS A 44 -2.47 17.62 8.84
C LYS A 44 -2.51 17.80 7.32
N LEU A 45 -2.41 19.03 6.84
CA LEU A 45 -2.40 19.35 5.40
C LEU A 45 -1.19 18.72 4.69
N ILE A 46 -0.03 18.64 5.36
CA ILE A 46 1.16 17.91 4.88
C ILE A 46 0.88 16.42 4.75
N GLY A 47 0.18 15.83 5.73
CA GLY A 47 -0.26 14.43 5.67
C GLY A 47 -1.15 14.17 4.45
N GLU A 48 -2.10 15.06 4.18
CA GLU A 48 -3.00 14.98 3.02
C GLU A 48 -2.26 15.16 1.69
N LEU A 49 -1.36 16.15 1.59
CA LEU A 49 -0.52 16.37 0.41
C LEU A 49 0.37 15.15 0.10
N ASN A 50 1.04 14.60 1.12
CA ASN A 50 1.90 13.44 0.94
C ASN A 50 1.11 12.24 0.41
N LYS A 51 -0.05 11.97 1.02
CA LYS A 51 -0.92 10.89 0.59
C LYS A 51 -1.39 11.08 -0.85
N ALA A 52 -1.87 12.27 -1.21
CA ALA A 52 -2.31 12.58 -2.57
C ALA A 52 -1.16 12.45 -3.60
N THR A 53 0.04 12.93 -3.25
CA THR A 53 1.22 12.88 -4.12
C THR A 53 1.67 11.44 -4.37
N GLU A 54 1.75 10.62 -3.32
CA GLU A 54 2.11 9.21 -3.44
C GLU A 54 1.07 8.42 -4.24
N GLN A 55 -0.22 8.70 -4.03
CA GLN A 55 -1.33 8.08 -4.79
C GLN A 55 -1.25 8.40 -6.28
N GLU A 56 -1.08 9.67 -6.65
CA GLU A 56 -0.99 10.07 -8.05
C GLU A 56 0.33 9.64 -8.69
N TRP A 57 1.42 9.57 -7.93
CA TRP A 57 2.70 9.04 -8.42
C TRP A 57 2.60 7.58 -8.87
N ARG A 58 1.85 6.73 -8.16
CA ARG A 58 1.65 5.33 -8.58
C ARG A 58 0.97 5.23 -9.95
N LYS A 59 0.07 6.16 -10.28
CA LYS A 59 -0.57 6.24 -11.61
C LYS A 59 0.40 6.58 -12.73
N VAL A 60 1.54 7.23 -12.43
CA VAL A 60 2.59 7.52 -13.42
C VAL A 60 3.18 6.22 -13.96
N GLY A 61 3.48 5.25 -13.10
CA GLY A 61 3.96 3.92 -13.51
C GLY A 61 2.94 3.18 -14.39
N GLY A 62 1.67 3.24 -14.01
CA GLY A 62 0.55 2.69 -14.79
C GLY A 62 0.42 3.30 -16.19
N LYS A 63 0.73 4.59 -16.37
CA LYS A 63 0.72 5.26 -17.69
C LYS A 63 1.94 4.94 -18.57
N MET A 64 3.07 4.56 -17.97
CA MET A 64 4.28 4.15 -18.70
C MET A 64 4.22 2.69 -19.13
N THR A 65 3.62 1.84 -18.30
CA THR A 65 3.55 0.39 -18.47
C THR A 65 3.03 -0.05 -19.85
N PRO A 66 1.87 0.42 -20.35
CA PRO A 66 1.37 0.09 -21.69
C PRO A 66 2.33 0.39 -22.84
N LYS A 67 3.21 1.40 -22.68
CA LYS A 67 4.18 1.81 -23.70
C LYS A 67 5.50 1.07 -23.59
N ALA A 68 5.71 0.32 -22.51
CA ALA A 68 6.97 -0.31 -22.22
C ALA A 68 7.13 -1.64 -22.96
N GLY A 69 6.04 -2.25 -23.46
CA GLY A 69 6.07 -3.41 -24.34
C GLY A 69 5.75 -3.03 -25.79
N PHE A 70 6.69 -3.19 -26.72
CA PHE A 70 6.45 -2.90 -28.14
C PHE A 70 7.16 -3.86 -29.09
N PHE A 71 6.58 -4.00 -30.28
CA PHE A 71 7.08 -4.86 -31.33
C PHE A 71 8.29 -4.21 -32.01
N GLU A 72 9.31 -4.99 -32.38
CA GLU A 72 10.54 -4.46 -33.02
C GLU A 72 10.23 -3.59 -34.26
N GLY A 73 9.24 -3.96 -35.06
CA GLY A 73 8.80 -3.17 -36.21
C GLY A 73 8.33 -1.75 -35.84
N GLU A 74 7.74 -1.59 -34.66
CA GLU A 74 7.31 -0.29 -34.12
C GLU A 74 8.51 0.56 -33.69
N ALA A 75 9.58 -0.08 -33.21
CA ALA A 75 10.83 0.62 -32.90
C ALA A 75 11.39 1.31 -34.16
N SER A 76 11.37 0.60 -35.28
CA SER A 76 11.82 1.14 -36.57
C SER A 76 10.90 2.25 -37.07
N ALA A 77 9.57 2.06 -36.97
CA ALA A 77 8.59 3.05 -37.43
C ALA A 77 8.60 4.36 -36.62
N ASN A 78 8.91 4.29 -35.32
CA ASN A 78 8.92 5.43 -34.42
C ASN A 78 10.32 6.03 -34.20
N ASN A 79 11.31 5.66 -35.03
CA ASN A 79 12.71 6.10 -34.92
C ASN A 79 13.38 5.77 -33.57
N TYR A 80 12.99 4.68 -32.92
CA TYR A 80 13.62 4.17 -31.70
C TYR A 80 14.84 3.31 -32.02
N SER A 81 15.83 3.88 -32.71
CA SER A 81 16.97 3.15 -33.29
C SER A 81 17.77 2.32 -32.26
N PHE A 82 17.85 2.75 -31.00
CA PHE A 82 18.51 1.99 -29.93
C PHE A 82 17.83 0.64 -29.65
N PHE A 83 16.50 0.58 -29.78
CA PHE A 83 15.69 -0.60 -29.47
C PHE A 83 15.55 -1.59 -30.64
N THR A 84 16.40 -1.47 -31.66
CA THR A 84 16.50 -2.47 -32.74
C THR A 84 17.21 -3.73 -32.24
N ARG A 85 16.87 -4.91 -32.75
CA ARG A 85 17.49 -6.19 -32.34
C ARG A 85 19.00 -6.12 -32.39
N ASN A 86 19.57 -5.67 -33.50
CA ASN A 86 21.02 -5.61 -33.68
C ASN A 86 21.71 -4.75 -32.62
N ASN A 87 21.12 -3.62 -32.23
CA ASN A 87 21.70 -2.76 -31.20
C ASN A 87 21.55 -3.40 -29.81
N LEU A 88 20.37 -3.94 -29.48
CA LEU A 88 20.12 -4.61 -28.20
C LEU A 88 21.06 -5.82 -28.01
N GLU A 89 21.18 -6.65 -29.04
CA GLU A 89 22.03 -7.84 -29.04
C GLU A 89 23.51 -7.49 -28.93
N LEU A 90 23.95 -6.43 -29.62
CA LEU A 90 25.32 -5.93 -29.54
C LEU A 90 25.65 -5.44 -28.14
N GLU A 91 24.80 -4.60 -27.55
CA GLU A 91 25.08 -4.01 -26.23
C GLU A 91 24.95 -5.05 -25.10
N TYR A 92 24.04 -6.02 -25.24
CA TYR A 92 24.02 -7.19 -24.36
C TYR A 92 25.30 -8.00 -24.49
N SER A 93 25.70 -8.39 -25.71
CA SER A 93 26.89 -9.22 -25.96
C SER A 93 28.17 -8.54 -25.45
N ARG A 94 28.31 -7.23 -25.64
CA ARG A 94 29.44 -6.46 -25.10
C ARG A 94 29.48 -6.47 -23.57
N SER A 95 28.32 -6.30 -22.95
CA SER A 95 28.22 -6.30 -21.49
C SER A 95 28.50 -7.69 -20.90
N ALA A 96 28.03 -8.74 -21.57
CA ALA A 96 28.36 -10.13 -21.26
C ALA A 96 29.86 -10.44 -21.44
N LEU A 97 30.49 -9.94 -22.51
CA LEU A 97 31.94 -10.07 -22.74
C LEU A 97 32.74 -9.43 -21.60
N LYS A 98 32.36 -8.23 -21.15
CA LYS A 98 33.01 -7.56 -20.01
C LYS A 98 32.89 -8.34 -18.71
N ALA A 99 31.69 -8.86 -18.42
CA ALA A 99 31.50 -9.74 -17.26
C ALA A 99 32.39 -10.99 -17.35
N LYS A 100 32.45 -11.63 -18.53
CA LYS A 100 33.31 -12.80 -18.76
C LYS A 100 34.80 -12.47 -18.67
N ILE A 101 35.24 -11.30 -19.12
CA ILE A 101 36.63 -10.83 -18.92
C ILE A 101 36.93 -10.75 -17.43
N SER A 102 36.03 -10.15 -16.63
CA SER A 102 36.19 -10.06 -15.18
C SER A 102 36.24 -11.44 -14.51
N ASP A 103 35.37 -12.37 -14.92
CA ASP A 103 35.38 -13.76 -14.44
C ASP A 103 36.68 -14.47 -14.82
N ALA A 104 37.17 -14.29 -16.04
CA ALA A 104 38.42 -14.88 -16.53
C ALA A 104 39.65 -14.33 -15.79
N GLU A 105 39.69 -13.02 -15.51
CA GLU A 105 40.74 -12.40 -14.71
C GLU A 105 40.74 -12.91 -13.27
N LYS A 106 39.55 -13.09 -12.68
CA LYS A 106 39.41 -13.70 -11.37
C LYS A 106 39.88 -15.16 -11.39
N LEU A 107 39.47 -15.95 -12.39
CA LEU A 107 39.89 -17.34 -12.58
C LEU A 107 41.41 -17.46 -12.68
N LEU A 108 42.04 -16.54 -13.43
CA LEU A 108 43.49 -16.47 -13.57
C LEU A 108 44.19 -16.15 -12.23
N THR A 109 43.57 -15.29 -11.41
CA THR A 109 44.07 -14.91 -10.08
C THR A 109 43.93 -16.06 -9.08
N ASP A 110 42.76 -16.70 -9.04
CA ASP A 110 42.44 -17.82 -8.13
C ASP A 110 43.20 -19.11 -8.49
N GLY A 111 43.49 -19.31 -9.79
CA GLY A 111 44.21 -20.47 -10.34
C GLY A 111 45.73 -20.38 -10.27
N ALA A 112 46.31 -19.68 -9.29
CA ALA A 112 47.74 -19.41 -9.18
C ALA A 112 48.64 -20.67 -9.22
N SER A 113 48.11 -21.86 -8.92
CA SER A 113 48.81 -23.16 -8.93
C SER A 113 48.77 -23.92 -10.27
N LYS A 114 48.08 -23.41 -11.31
CA LYS A 114 47.95 -24.06 -12.62
C LYS A 114 49.23 -23.93 -13.50
N PRO A 115 49.46 -24.81 -14.49
CA PRO A 115 50.63 -24.77 -15.38
C PRO A 115 50.72 -23.47 -16.19
N ASP A 116 51.93 -22.95 -16.37
CA ASP A 116 52.18 -21.68 -17.09
C ASP A 116 51.61 -21.62 -18.53
N PRO A 117 51.62 -22.69 -19.35
CA PRO A 117 51.04 -22.65 -20.69
C PRO A 117 49.52 -22.36 -20.69
N ALA A 118 48.78 -22.88 -19.71
CA ALA A 118 47.34 -22.64 -19.59
C ALA A 118 47.04 -21.22 -19.13
N LYS A 119 47.88 -20.66 -18.24
CA LYS A 119 47.80 -19.26 -17.80
C LYS A 119 48.05 -18.29 -18.95
N GLU A 120 49.08 -18.54 -19.77
CA GLU A 120 49.39 -17.70 -20.93
C GLU A 120 48.32 -17.77 -22.02
N GLU A 121 47.72 -18.94 -22.26
CA GLU A 121 46.59 -19.07 -23.19
C GLU A 121 45.37 -18.26 -22.71
N LEU A 122 45.01 -18.35 -21.42
CA LEU A 122 43.91 -17.57 -20.84
C LEU A 122 44.21 -16.06 -20.86
N LYS A 123 45.43 -15.66 -20.52
CA LYS A 123 45.85 -14.24 -20.56
C LYS A 123 45.80 -13.67 -21.98
N THR A 124 46.26 -14.42 -22.98
CA THR A 124 46.17 -14.04 -24.40
C THR A 124 44.72 -13.89 -24.83
N ALA A 125 43.84 -14.80 -24.42
CA ALA A 125 42.42 -14.72 -24.71
C ALA A 125 41.74 -13.50 -24.04
N ILE A 126 42.12 -13.17 -22.80
CA ILE A 126 41.66 -11.96 -22.10
C ILE A 126 42.11 -10.71 -22.85
N GLU A 127 43.38 -10.61 -23.25
CA GLU A 127 43.89 -9.46 -24.00
C GLU A 127 43.23 -9.32 -25.38
N HIS A 128 42.94 -10.43 -26.05
CA HIS A 128 42.17 -10.42 -27.30
C HIS A 128 40.74 -9.91 -27.06
N ALA A 129 40.04 -10.46 -26.05
CA ALA A 129 38.69 -10.07 -25.67
C ALA A 129 38.55 -8.58 -25.34
N LYS A 130 39.53 -8.00 -24.62
CA LYS A 130 39.55 -6.57 -24.27
C LYS A 130 39.55 -5.64 -25.47
N LYS A 131 40.02 -6.08 -26.65
CA LYS A 131 39.98 -5.27 -27.88
C LYS A 131 38.54 -4.99 -28.34
N TYR A 132 37.60 -5.87 -27.98
CA TYR A 132 36.21 -5.81 -28.38
C TYR A 132 35.28 -5.21 -27.30
N ASP A 133 35.84 -4.73 -26.20
CA ASP A 133 35.07 -4.12 -25.10
C ASP A 133 34.71 -2.64 -25.33
N ASN A 134 35.28 -2.03 -26.38
CA ASN A 134 35.15 -0.61 -26.74
C ASN A 134 34.32 -0.40 -28.02
N GLY A 135 33.46 0.64 -27.99
CA GLY A 135 32.16 0.71 -28.66
C GLY A 135 32.03 0.73 -30.19
N ASN A 136 33.07 0.42 -30.98
CA ASN A 136 33.01 0.49 -32.46
C ASN A 136 32.98 -0.87 -33.19
N GLU A 137 33.05 -1.98 -32.47
CA GLU A 137 33.13 -3.33 -33.06
C GLU A 137 31.76 -3.89 -33.45
N ASN A 138 31.71 -4.71 -34.51
CA ASN A 138 30.49 -5.37 -34.98
C ASN A 138 30.10 -6.56 -34.06
N LEU A 139 28.84 -6.99 -34.14
CA LEU A 139 28.28 -8.06 -33.30
C LEU A 139 29.03 -9.40 -33.44
N GLU A 140 29.37 -9.77 -34.67
CA GLU A 140 30.05 -11.05 -34.96
C GLU A 140 31.43 -11.14 -34.30
N ASN A 141 32.19 -10.05 -34.32
CA ASN A 141 33.50 -9.97 -33.66
C ASN A 141 33.37 -10.13 -32.14
N VAL A 142 32.38 -9.48 -31.52
CA VAL A 142 32.12 -9.59 -30.07
C VAL A 142 31.75 -11.03 -29.71
N LYS A 143 30.86 -11.67 -30.48
CA LYS A 143 30.48 -13.08 -30.28
C LYS A 143 31.66 -14.04 -30.45
N ALA A 144 32.51 -13.80 -31.45
CA ALA A 144 33.72 -14.58 -31.66
C ALA A 144 34.67 -14.47 -30.46
N ALA A 145 34.90 -13.26 -29.94
CA ALA A 145 35.71 -13.02 -28.75
C ALA A 145 35.16 -13.73 -27.50
N ILE A 146 33.85 -13.71 -27.28
CA ILE A 146 33.20 -14.48 -26.19
C ILE A 146 33.47 -15.98 -26.34
N SER A 147 33.32 -16.51 -27.56
CA SER A 147 33.55 -17.94 -27.85
C SER A 147 34.99 -18.36 -27.59
N GLU A 148 35.96 -17.56 -28.03
CA GLU A 148 37.38 -17.78 -27.79
C GLU A 148 37.74 -17.72 -26.29
N LEU A 149 37.23 -16.72 -25.58
CA LEU A 149 37.45 -16.58 -24.15
C LEU A 149 36.86 -17.76 -23.36
N ASN A 150 35.65 -18.19 -23.70
CA ASN A 150 35.04 -19.39 -23.12
C ASN A 150 35.88 -20.64 -23.38
N LYS A 151 36.41 -20.83 -24.60
CA LYS A 151 37.31 -21.96 -24.91
C LYS A 151 38.55 -21.94 -24.04
N ALA A 152 39.17 -20.77 -23.85
CA ALA A 152 40.35 -20.61 -23.02
C ALA A 152 40.06 -20.85 -21.53
N MET A 153 38.96 -20.31 -21.00
CA MET A 153 38.51 -20.57 -19.62
C MET A 153 38.25 -22.07 -19.39
N ASN A 154 37.56 -22.73 -20.33
CA ASN A 154 37.30 -24.17 -20.25
C ASN A 154 38.59 -24.99 -20.24
N LYS A 155 39.57 -24.62 -21.08
CA LYS A 155 40.89 -25.26 -21.09
C LYS A 155 41.67 -24.99 -19.82
N PHE A 156 41.54 -23.81 -19.21
CA PHE A 156 42.20 -23.48 -17.95
C PHE A 156 41.65 -24.31 -16.78
N ASP A 157 40.32 -24.45 -16.70
CA ASP A 157 39.66 -25.26 -15.68
C ASP A 157 39.92 -26.75 -15.87
N ASN A 158 39.81 -27.27 -17.10
CA ASN A 158 40.05 -28.67 -17.44
C ASN A 158 41.55 -29.01 -17.64
N GLY A 159 42.42 -27.99 -17.61
CA GLY A 159 43.86 -28.05 -17.84
C GLY A 159 44.62 -28.66 -16.68
N GLY A 160 44.46 -29.97 -16.54
CA GLY A 160 45.34 -30.90 -15.84
C GLY A 160 45.44 -32.27 -16.54
N GLU A 161 44.76 -32.48 -17.68
CA GLU A 161 44.83 -33.76 -18.41
C GLU A 161 46.18 -34.04 -19.10
N THR A 162 47.11 -33.07 -19.08
CA THR A 162 48.50 -33.29 -19.50
C THR A 162 49.44 -33.65 -18.34
N VAL A 163 48.93 -34.10 -17.18
CA VAL A 163 49.70 -34.93 -16.23
C VAL A 163 49.12 -36.34 -16.22
N LYS A 164 49.46 -37.11 -17.26
CA LYS A 164 49.52 -38.57 -17.14
C LYS A 164 50.53 -38.91 -16.02
N ARG A 165 50.08 -39.00 -14.75
CA ARG A 165 50.58 -39.99 -13.77
C ARG A 165 49.99 -40.02 -12.35
N ASN A 166 49.23 -39.04 -11.84
CA ASN A 166 48.96 -38.99 -10.38
C ASN A 166 47.54 -39.35 -9.89
N LEU A 167 46.59 -39.72 -10.76
CA LEU A 167 45.24 -40.16 -10.33
C LEU A 167 45.18 -41.58 -9.73
N ILE A 168 46.31 -42.27 -9.63
CA ILE A 168 46.38 -43.61 -9.00
C ILE A 168 46.54 -43.51 -7.48
N THR A 169 46.95 -42.37 -6.92
CA THR A 169 47.37 -42.33 -5.51
C THR A 169 46.29 -41.87 -4.53
N GLU A 170 45.33 -41.02 -4.94
CA GLU A 170 44.26 -40.54 -4.03
C GLU A 170 43.05 -41.49 -3.91
N ASN A 171 42.82 -42.37 -4.89
CA ASN A 171 41.78 -43.42 -4.79
C ASN A 171 42.14 -44.55 -3.81
N THR A 172 43.34 -44.52 -3.21
CA THR A 172 43.77 -45.52 -2.23
C THR A 172 43.39 -45.12 -0.79
N LEU A 173 43.12 -43.84 -0.51
CA LEU A 173 42.80 -43.36 0.84
C LEU A 173 41.30 -43.39 1.20
N LEU A 174 40.41 -43.44 0.21
CA LEU A 174 38.97 -43.67 0.43
C LEU A 174 38.62 -45.16 0.64
N ARG A 175 39.58 -46.07 0.48
CA ARG A 175 39.38 -47.52 0.68
C ARG A 175 39.52 -47.99 2.14
N THR A 176 39.92 -47.14 3.08
CA THR A 176 40.17 -47.56 4.48
C THR A 176 39.15 -47.06 5.50
N PHE A 177 38.03 -46.46 5.09
CA PHE A 177 36.96 -46.09 6.01
C PHE A 177 35.56 -46.61 5.66
N SER A 178 35.36 -47.26 4.50
CA SER A 178 34.07 -47.88 4.16
C SER A 178 33.89 -49.31 4.69
N ASP A 179 34.95 -49.95 5.21
CA ASP A 179 34.90 -51.36 5.64
C ASP A 179 34.63 -51.55 7.14
N PHE A 180 34.37 -50.47 7.89
CA PHE A 180 33.89 -50.57 9.27
C PHE A 180 32.72 -49.62 9.49
N SER A 181 31.54 -50.20 9.76
CA SER A 181 30.29 -49.55 10.18
C SER A 181 29.34 -49.07 9.07
N ASN A 182 28.58 -50.00 8.47
CA ASN A 182 27.14 -50.11 8.82
C ASN A 182 26.48 -51.30 8.10
N LYS A 183 25.77 -52.12 8.88
CA LYS A 183 24.73 -53.03 8.41
C LYS A 183 23.56 -52.18 7.89
N ASN A 184 23.56 -51.90 6.59
CA ASN A 184 22.36 -51.74 5.78
C ASN A 184 22.79 -51.99 4.34
N ARG A 185 22.13 -52.94 3.67
CA ARG A 185 22.33 -53.24 2.25
C ARG A 185 22.31 -51.93 1.46
N VAL A 186 23.46 -51.52 0.94
CA VAL A 186 23.51 -50.61 -0.20
C VAL A 186 23.27 -51.49 -1.41
N ASP A 187 22.14 -51.29 -2.07
CA ASP A 187 21.80 -51.98 -3.31
C ASP A 187 22.97 -51.85 -4.29
N THR A 188 23.52 -52.98 -4.72
CA THR A 188 24.49 -53.04 -5.81
C THR A 188 23.85 -52.33 -7.00
N PRO A 189 24.44 -51.24 -7.55
CA PRO A 189 23.77 -50.48 -8.59
C PRO A 189 23.64 -51.35 -9.84
N THR A 190 22.41 -51.78 -10.09
CA THR A 190 22.03 -52.53 -11.29
C THR A 190 22.11 -51.61 -12.51
N LEU A 191 22.12 -52.21 -13.71
CA LEU A 191 21.98 -51.47 -14.97
C LEU A 191 20.80 -50.48 -14.93
N ASP A 192 19.71 -50.84 -14.25
CA ASP A 192 18.54 -49.97 -14.05
C ASP A 192 18.84 -48.75 -13.17
N ALA A 193 19.66 -48.90 -12.13
CA ALA A 193 20.08 -47.78 -11.29
C ALA A 193 20.93 -46.76 -12.07
N LEU A 194 21.82 -47.23 -12.96
CA LEU A 194 22.59 -46.36 -13.85
C LEU A 194 21.68 -45.66 -14.89
N LYS A 195 20.75 -46.39 -15.51
CA LYS A 195 19.76 -45.81 -16.46
C LYS A 195 18.88 -44.74 -15.79
N LYS A 196 18.46 -44.95 -14.54
CA LYS A 196 17.72 -43.95 -13.77
C LYS A 196 18.58 -42.70 -13.50
N ALA A 197 19.83 -42.87 -13.10
CA ALA A 197 20.76 -41.76 -12.89
C ALA A 197 21.05 -40.97 -14.20
N ILE A 198 21.15 -41.66 -15.35
CA ILE A 198 21.27 -41.03 -16.67
C ILE A 198 20.03 -40.18 -16.98
N THR A 199 18.83 -40.72 -16.75
CA THR A 199 17.57 -39.99 -16.97
C THR A 199 17.47 -38.75 -16.08
N GLU A 200 17.88 -38.87 -14.82
CA GLU A 200 17.91 -37.74 -13.88
C GLU A 200 18.96 -36.70 -14.29
N ALA A 201 20.14 -37.14 -14.74
CA ALA A 201 21.18 -36.25 -15.25
C ALA A 201 20.74 -35.50 -16.51
N ASP A 202 20.04 -36.15 -17.44
CA ASP A 202 19.43 -35.50 -18.62
C ASP A 202 18.37 -34.46 -18.22
N SER A 203 17.54 -34.77 -17.21
CA SER A 203 16.57 -33.82 -16.67
C SER A 203 17.28 -32.62 -16.02
N VAL A 204 18.32 -32.86 -15.22
CA VAL A 204 19.11 -31.80 -14.58
C VAL A 204 19.81 -30.94 -15.63
N LEU A 205 20.37 -31.54 -16.69
CA LEU A 205 21.00 -30.82 -17.80
C LEU A 205 20.01 -29.89 -18.50
N LYS A 206 18.78 -30.36 -18.77
CA LYS A 206 17.70 -29.55 -19.37
C LYS A 206 17.25 -28.41 -18.44
N GLN A 207 17.22 -28.64 -17.12
CA GLN A 207 16.87 -27.59 -16.16
C GLN A 207 18.00 -26.57 -15.96
N GLY A 208 19.26 -26.97 -16.16
CA GLY A 208 20.44 -26.13 -15.98
C GLY A 208 20.85 -25.36 -17.22
N ASP A 209 19.90 -24.83 -17.99
CA ASP A 209 20.23 -24.13 -19.23
C ASP A 209 21.02 -22.84 -19.03
N ARG A 210 21.06 -22.34 -17.79
CA ARG A 210 21.84 -21.19 -17.38
C ARG A 210 23.24 -21.54 -16.91
N LYS A 211 23.58 -22.82 -16.79
CA LYS A 211 24.93 -23.21 -16.38
C LYS A 211 25.94 -22.84 -17.47
N PRO A 212 27.15 -22.39 -17.10
CA PRO A 212 28.22 -22.12 -18.05
C PRO A 212 28.47 -23.28 -19.00
N LEU A 213 28.90 -22.96 -20.23
CA LEU A 213 29.12 -23.97 -21.27
C LEU A 213 30.09 -25.08 -20.84
N PHE A 214 31.10 -24.79 -20.00
CA PHE A 214 31.98 -25.83 -19.45
C PHE A 214 31.24 -26.84 -18.60
N ALA A 215 30.32 -26.38 -17.74
CA ALA A 215 29.58 -27.24 -16.83
C ALA A 215 28.60 -28.11 -17.62
N LYS A 216 27.94 -27.52 -18.63
CA LYS A 216 27.10 -28.28 -19.58
C LYS A 216 27.90 -29.34 -20.32
N ASN A 217 29.05 -28.98 -20.91
CA ASN A 217 29.89 -29.92 -21.64
C ASN A 217 30.45 -31.02 -20.75
N ALA A 218 30.81 -30.71 -19.50
CA ALA A 218 31.27 -31.69 -18.52
C ALA A 218 30.16 -32.69 -18.17
N LEU A 219 28.92 -32.23 -17.96
CA LEU A 219 27.78 -33.10 -17.69
C LEU A 219 27.39 -33.94 -18.92
N ILE A 220 27.38 -33.35 -20.12
CA ILE A 220 27.15 -34.07 -21.39
C ILE A 220 28.19 -35.18 -21.57
N ALA A 221 29.47 -34.90 -21.34
CA ALA A 221 30.53 -35.89 -21.43
C ALA A 221 30.37 -37.02 -20.40
N ALA A 222 29.93 -36.69 -19.17
CA ALA A 222 29.65 -37.68 -18.14
C ALA A 222 28.44 -38.56 -18.50
N ILE A 223 27.37 -37.98 -19.06
CA ILE A 223 26.19 -38.69 -19.56
C ILE A 223 26.57 -39.62 -20.72
N ALA A 224 27.36 -39.14 -21.69
CA ALA A 224 27.82 -39.95 -22.81
C ALA A 224 28.62 -41.17 -22.32
N LYS A 225 29.55 -40.98 -21.39
CA LYS A 225 30.37 -42.06 -20.82
C LYS A 225 29.55 -43.05 -19.99
N ALA A 226 28.53 -42.58 -19.28
CA ALA A 226 27.60 -43.44 -18.56
C ALA A 226 26.73 -44.27 -19.53
N ASN A 227 26.27 -43.67 -20.64
CA ASN A 227 25.54 -44.37 -21.70
C ASN A 227 26.39 -45.44 -22.39
N GLU A 228 27.65 -45.15 -22.70
CA GLU A 228 28.59 -46.14 -23.24
C GLU A 228 28.74 -47.35 -22.30
N THR A 229 28.89 -47.10 -21.00
CA THR A 229 29.02 -48.17 -19.99
C THR A 229 27.71 -48.96 -19.82
N ALA A 230 26.56 -48.32 -19.98
CA ALA A 230 25.24 -48.96 -19.92
C ALA A 230 24.90 -49.77 -21.18
N ALA A 231 25.55 -49.50 -22.31
CA ALA A 231 25.33 -50.17 -23.60
C ALA A 231 26.28 -51.35 -23.85
N ASP A 232 27.32 -51.51 -23.03
CA ASP A 232 28.25 -52.63 -23.11
C ASP A 232 27.75 -53.82 -22.29
N ASP A 233 27.24 -54.85 -22.97
CA ASP A 233 26.74 -56.11 -22.39
C ASP A 233 27.81 -56.89 -21.59
N SER A 234 29.08 -56.52 -21.71
CA SER A 234 30.20 -57.10 -20.93
C SER A 234 30.59 -56.31 -19.68
N SER A 235 29.91 -55.19 -19.40
CA SER A 235 30.19 -54.33 -18.24
C SER A 235 29.90 -55.02 -16.91
N THR A 236 30.93 -55.08 -16.06
CA THR A 236 30.82 -55.64 -14.70
C THR A 236 30.01 -54.73 -13.77
N GLU A 237 29.40 -55.28 -12.71
CA GLU A 237 28.72 -54.50 -11.66
C GLU A 237 29.60 -53.39 -11.07
N LYS A 238 30.91 -53.64 -10.96
CA LYS A 238 31.88 -52.65 -10.51
C LYS A 238 32.00 -51.48 -11.50
N ALA A 239 32.02 -51.74 -12.80
CA ALA A 239 32.08 -50.71 -13.84
C ALA A 239 30.80 -49.87 -13.85
N LEU A 240 29.63 -50.50 -13.71
CA LEU A 240 28.33 -49.81 -13.60
C LEU A 240 28.27 -48.92 -12.35
N SER A 241 28.77 -49.40 -11.20
CA SER A 241 28.85 -48.62 -9.97
C SER A 241 29.78 -47.42 -10.09
N GLU A 242 30.96 -47.59 -10.71
CA GLU A 242 31.92 -46.50 -10.92
C GLU A 242 31.39 -45.44 -11.89
N ALA A 243 30.67 -45.86 -12.94
CA ALA A 243 30.03 -44.93 -13.88
C ALA A 243 28.91 -44.12 -13.20
N LYS A 244 28.08 -44.76 -12.36
CA LYS A 244 27.03 -44.08 -11.59
C LYS A 244 27.61 -43.02 -10.65
N ILE A 245 28.63 -43.36 -9.85
CA ILE A 245 29.27 -42.42 -8.92
C ILE A 245 29.86 -41.21 -9.66
N LYS A 246 30.53 -41.44 -10.80
CA LYS A 246 31.09 -40.35 -11.61
C LYS A 246 30.01 -39.45 -12.20
N LEU A 247 28.90 -40.03 -12.65
CA LEU A 247 27.75 -39.27 -13.16
C LEU A 247 27.09 -38.44 -12.05
N GLU A 248 26.85 -39.02 -10.88
CA GLU A 248 26.25 -38.32 -9.73
C GLU A 248 27.16 -37.19 -9.23
N ALA A 249 28.48 -37.40 -9.19
CA ALA A 249 29.45 -36.35 -8.88
C ALA A 249 29.43 -35.21 -9.92
N ALA A 250 29.27 -35.54 -11.21
CA ALA A 250 29.14 -34.54 -12.27
C ALA A 250 27.81 -33.76 -12.17
N VAL A 251 26.71 -34.43 -11.84
CA VAL A 251 25.40 -33.82 -11.57
C VAL A 251 25.49 -32.86 -10.38
N GLU A 252 26.12 -33.28 -9.29
CA GLU A 252 26.28 -32.46 -8.09
C GLU A 252 27.17 -31.23 -8.35
N LYS A 253 28.28 -31.41 -9.07
CA LYS A 253 29.13 -30.30 -9.52
C LYS A 253 28.37 -29.34 -10.44
N PHE A 254 27.54 -29.85 -11.34
CA PHE A 254 26.71 -29.06 -12.23
C PHE A 254 25.67 -28.24 -11.45
N LYS A 255 24.95 -28.86 -10.51
CA LYS A 255 23.98 -28.18 -9.62
C LYS A 255 24.64 -27.04 -8.83
N ASN A 256 25.84 -27.30 -8.29
CA ASN A 256 26.60 -26.34 -7.47
C ASN A 256 27.35 -25.27 -8.27
N THR A 257 27.43 -25.39 -9.60
CA THR A 257 28.03 -24.34 -10.44
C THR A 257 27.06 -23.15 -10.52
N LYS A 258 27.54 -21.91 -10.28
CA LYS A 258 26.69 -20.71 -10.40
C LYS A 258 26.16 -20.59 -11.84
N ASP A 259 24.89 -20.22 -11.98
CA ASP A 259 24.30 -19.85 -13.27
C ASP A 259 25.02 -18.61 -13.85
N GLU A 260 25.11 -18.54 -15.17
CA GLU A 260 25.52 -17.33 -15.87
C GLU A 260 24.51 -16.20 -15.57
N ASP A 261 25.06 -15.02 -15.27
CA ASP A 261 24.29 -13.79 -15.12
C ASP A 261 23.62 -13.49 -16.48
N LYS A 262 22.32 -13.21 -16.48
CA LYS A 262 21.53 -12.88 -17.69
C LYS A 262 21.21 -11.40 -17.83
N GLN A 263 21.52 -10.63 -16.80
CA GLN A 263 21.26 -9.20 -16.77
C GLN A 263 22.57 -8.47 -16.54
N PHE A 264 22.86 -7.50 -17.40
CA PHE A 264 24.10 -6.75 -17.33
C PHE A 264 23.86 -5.25 -17.27
N ARG A 265 24.66 -4.54 -16.48
CA ARG A 265 24.75 -3.08 -16.58
C ARG A 265 25.40 -2.75 -17.92
N PHE A 266 24.70 -1.97 -18.74
CA PHE A 266 25.16 -1.68 -20.10
C PHE A 266 25.43 -0.19 -20.34
N TYR A 267 24.75 0.70 -19.64
CA TYR A 267 24.79 2.14 -19.94
C TYR A 267 26.20 2.76 -19.85
N SER A 268 27.01 2.34 -18.87
CA SER A 268 28.40 2.80 -18.74
C SER A 268 29.28 2.38 -19.92
N ASN A 269 28.89 1.33 -20.65
CA ASN A 269 29.62 0.79 -21.79
C ASN A 269 29.27 1.48 -23.11
N LEU A 270 28.18 2.26 -23.14
CA LEU A 270 27.72 2.96 -24.34
C LEU A 270 28.66 4.13 -24.69
N THR A 271 28.83 4.35 -26.00
CA THR A 271 29.42 5.60 -26.52
C THR A 271 28.52 6.80 -26.19
N ASP A 272 29.07 8.01 -26.15
CA ASP A 272 28.27 9.21 -25.84
C ASP A 272 27.12 9.44 -26.82
N ALA A 273 27.33 9.09 -28.10
CA ALA A 273 26.27 9.10 -29.11
C ALA A 273 25.14 8.12 -28.74
N LYS A 274 25.48 6.88 -28.35
CA LYS A 274 24.49 5.86 -27.94
C LYS A 274 23.80 6.19 -26.62
N LYS A 275 24.51 6.83 -25.67
CA LYS A 275 23.89 7.35 -24.44
C LYS A 275 22.85 8.42 -24.75
N LYS A 276 23.16 9.35 -25.66
CA LYS A 276 22.22 10.40 -26.10
C LYS A 276 21.01 9.80 -26.82
N GLU A 277 21.25 8.82 -27.69
CA GLU A 277 20.21 8.10 -28.43
C GLU A 277 19.26 7.34 -27.49
N LEU A 278 19.78 6.56 -26.55
CA LEU A 278 18.97 5.85 -25.55
C LEU A 278 18.10 6.83 -24.74
N LYS A 279 18.69 7.92 -24.24
CA LYS A 279 17.96 8.94 -23.48
C LYS A 279 16.80 9.53 -24.29
N ALA A 280 17.06 9.94 -25.53
CA ALA A 280 16.06 10.51 -26.40
C ALA A 280 14.91 9.52 -26.70
N ASN A 281 15.24 8.25 -26.94
CA ASN A 281 14.25 7.21 -27.19
C ASN A 281 13.37 6.97 -25.94
N VAL A 282 13.96 6.88 -24.75
CA VAL A 282 13.24 6.72 -23.48
C VAL A 282 12.36 7.94 -23.17
N GLU A 283 12.88 9.16 -23.38
CA GLU A 283 12.10 10.39 -23.22
C GLU A 283 10.91 10.46 -24.17
N THR A 284 11.11 10.05 -25.43
CA THR A 284 10.04 10.01 -26.43
C THR A 284 8.98 8.97 -26.07
N LEU A 285 9.41 7.76 -25.70
CA LEU A 285 8.54 6.64 -25.36
C LEU A 285 7.61 6.98 -24.19
N PHE A 286 8.16 7.51 -23.09
CA PHE A 286 7.39 7.73 -21.87
C PHE A 286 6.85 9.15 -21.72
N SER A 287 7.43 10.14 -22.39
CA SER A 287 7.02 11.55 -22.30
C SER A 287 6.94 12.04 -20.84
N PRO A 288 8.04 11.97 -20.05
CA PRO A 288 8.03 12.19 -18.59
C PRO A 288 7.44 13.55 -18.19
N THR A 289 7.69 14.60 -18.98
CA THR A 289 7.15 15.94 -18.74
C THR A 289 5.63 15.98 -18.76
N LYS A 290 4.99 15.22 -19.67
CA LYS A 290 3.53 15.11 -19.74
C LYS A 290 2.99 14.38 -18.51
N LEU A 291 3.64 13.29 -18.09
CA LEU A 291 3.24 12.51 -16.92
C LEU A 291 3.28 13.34 -15.64
N ILE A 292 4.32 14.16 -15.45
CA ILE A 292 4.42 15.07 -14.31
C ILE A 292 3.40 16.20 -14.41
N SER A 293 3.14 16.74 -15.60
CA SER A 293 2.08 17.74 -15.80
C SER A 293 0.71 17.19 -15.41
N ASP A 294 0.39 15.95 -15.81
CA ASP A 294 -0.86 15.31 -15.44
C ASP A 294 -0.94 15.07 -13.92
N LEU A 295 0.13 14.56 -13.30
CA LEU A 295 0.20 14.37 -11.85
C LEU A 295 -0.04 15.69 -11.10
N LYS A 296 0.60 16.78 -11.55
CA LYS A 296 0.39 18.11 -10.97
C LYS A 296 -1.05 18.56 -11.08
N LYS A 297 -1.71 18.32 -12.22
CA LYS A 297 -3.12 18.69 -12.44
C LYS A 297 -4.09 17.89 -11.55
N SER A 298 -3.76 16.65 -11.25
CA SER A 298 -4.55 15.83 -10.31
C SER A 298 -4.47 16.34 -8.86
N ILE A 299 -3.45 17.12 -8.51
CA ILE A 299 -3.21 17.60 -7.15
C ILE A 299 -3.59 19.07 -7.05
N SER A 300 -4.59 19.38 -6.22
CA SER A 300 -5.13 20.73 -6.11
C SER A 300 -4.11 21.73 -5.54
N LEU A 301 -3.47 22.52 -6.41
CA LEU A 301 -2.60 23.63 -6.03
C LEU A 301 -3.31 24.63 -5.09
N THR A 302 -4.59 24.89 -5.33
CA THR A 302 -5.38 25.81 -4.49
C THR A 302 -5.55 25.28 -3.07
N THR A 303 -5.71 23.96 -2.91
CA THR A 303 -5.87 23.31 -1.60
C THR A 303 -4.57 23.36 -0.80
N TYR A 304 -3.44 23.15 -1.47
CA TYR A 304 -2.13 23.03 -0.82
C TYR A 304 -1.25 24.28 -0.95
N SER A 305 -1.82 25.42 -1.36
CA SER A 305 -1.06 26.64 -1.69
C SER A 305 -0.17 27.16 -0.56
N VAL A 306 -0.56 26.95 0.70
CA VAL A 306 0.25 27.30 1.88
C VAL A 306 1.53 26.46 1.97
N LEU A 307 1.48 25.20 1.53
CA LEU A 307 2.60 24.26 1.58
C LEU A 307 3.50 24.38 0.34
N ILE A 308 2.88 24.44 -0.84
CA ILE A 308 3.58 24.31 -2.13
C ILE A 308 3.56 25.56 -3.00
N GLY A 309 2.72 26.56 -2.68
CA GLY A 309 2.49 27.72 -3.53
C GLY A 309 3.73 28.56 -3.82
N LYS A 310 4.66 28.68 -2.87
CA LYS A 310 5.92 29.42 -3.07
C LYS A 310 6.84 28.78 -4.11
N PHE A 311 6.66 27.49 -4.39
CA PHE A 311 7.49 26.77 -5.37
C PHE A 311 6.89 26.85 -6.78
N GLY A 312 5.67 27.38 -6.95
CA GLY A 312 5.02 27.47 -8.26
C GLY A 312 4.95 26.10 -8.95
N GLU A 313 5.45 26.02 -10.18
CA GLU A 313 5.56 24.76 -10.92
C GLU A 313 6.66 23.82 -10.42
N ASP A 314 7.64 24.31 -9.65
CA ASP A 314 8.81 23.53 -9.23
C ASP A 314 8.60 22.79 -7.91
N TRP A 315 7.35 22.71 -7.42
CA TRP A 315 7.01 21.95 -6.22
C TRP A 315 7.19 20.43 -6.43
N ILE A 316 7.16 19.96 -7.68
CA ILE A 316 7.56 18.62 -8.06
C ILE A 316 8.43 18.66 -9.32
N LYS A 317 9.58 18.00 -9.26
CA LYS A 317 10.55 17.93 -10.36
C LYS A 317 10.12 16.94 -11.43
N ASN A 318 10.71 17.10 -12.62
CA ASN A 318 10.51 16.14 -13.70
C ASN A 318 11.05 14.75 -13.33
N ILE A 319 10.57 13.71 -14.02
CA ILE A 319 11.09 12.34 -13.84
C ILE A 319 12.53 12.28 -14.32
N VAL A 320 13.38 11.67 -13.50
CA VAL A 320 14.78 11.37 -13.81
C VAL A 320 14.95 9.85 -13.85
N PHE A 321 15.28 9.33 -15.03
CA PHE A 321 15.61 7.91 -15.23
C PHE A 321 17.05 7.63 -14.80
N ASP A 322 17.25 6.56 -14.01
CA ASP A 322 18.58 6.13 -13.56
C ASP A 322 19.20 5.15 -14.56
N PHE A 323 19.78 5.72 -15.62
CA PHE A 323 20.45 4.93 -16.65
C PHE A 323 21.71 4.20 -16.13
N ASN A 324 22.37 4.71 -15.09
CA ASN A 324 23.62 4.10 -14.60
C ASN A 324 23.40 2.76 -13.93
N SER A 325 22.22 2.54 -13.35
CA SER A 325 21.80 1.25 -12.78
C SER A 325 21.03 0.39 -13.77
N ALA A 326 20.77 0.86 -14.99
CA ALA A 326 19.96 0.15 -15.97
C ALA A 326 20.59 -1.19 -16.38
N MET A 327 19.76 -2.22 -16.40
CA MET A 327 20.16 -3.60 -16.72
C MET A 327 19.52 -4.03 -18.04
N ILE A 328 20.28 -4.69 -18.90
CA ILE A 328 19.78 -5.32 -20.14
C ILE A 328 19.81 -6.84 -20.04
N ASP A 329 18.76 -7.47 -20.55
CA ASP A 329 18.65 -8.91 -20.83
C ASP A 329 18.34 -9.10 -22.32
N PHE A 330 18.86 -10.16 -22.92
CA PHE A 330 18.62 -10.52 -24.31
C PHE A 330 18.64 -12.04 -24.50
N ASP A 331 17.59 -12.55 -25.13
CA ASP A 331 17.42 -13.96 -25.47
C ASP A 331 17.15 -14.10 -26.98
N ASP A 332 18.05 -14.77 -27.69
CA ASP A 332 17.97 -15.06 -29.13
C ASP A 332 17.40 -16.45 -29.45
N LYS A 333 17.07 -17.25 -28.42
CA LYS A 333 16.53 -18.61 -28.56
C LYS A 333 15.45 -18.89 -27.51
N PRO A 334 14.34 -18.14 -27.50
CA PRO A 334 13.29 -18.33 -26.50
C PRO A 334 12.56 -19.68 -26.61
N ASN A 335 12.64 -20.39 -27.75
CA ASN A 335 12.25 -21.81 -27.88
C ASN A 335 12.90 -22.50 -29.10
N ILE A 336 13.12 -23.81 -28.98
CA ILE A 336 13.75 -24.70 -29.96
C ILE A 336 12.83 -24.90 -31.17
N GLU A 337 13.06 -24.12 -32.23
CA GLU A 337 13.02 -24.46 -33.66
C GLU A 337 12.99 -23.15 -34.45
N ILE A 338 14.04 -22.91 -35.24
CA ILE A 338 14.24 -21.76 -36.14
C ILE A 338 14.57 -20.44 -35.39
N GLY A 339 15.82 -20.00 -35.50
CA GLY A 339 16.38 -18.79 -34.88
C GLY A 339 15.85 -17.46 -35.41
N GLN A 340 14.53 -17.25 -35.40
CA GLN A 340 13.90 -16.02 -35.87
C GLN A 340 13.32 -15.14 -34.76
N LYS A 341 13.02 -15.66 -33.56
CA LYS A 341 12.43 -14.85 -32.48
C LYS A 341 13.48 -14.41 -31.46
N PHE A 342 13.37 -13.17 -30.97
CA PHE A 342 14.18 -12.67 -29.85
C PHE A 342 13.31 -11.97 -28.81
N LEU A 343 13.84 -11.84 -27.61
CA LEU A 343 13.23 -11.11 -26.52
C LEU A 343 14.29 -10.34 -25.74
N SER A 344 14.04 -9.07 -25.45
CA SER A 344 14.95 -8.23 -24.69
C SER A 344 14.23 -7.41 -23.65
N HIS A 345 14.89 -7.23 -22.50
CA HIS A 345 14.39 -6.42 -21.39
C HIS A 345 15.41 -5.35 -21.03
N ILE A 346 14.93 -4.13 -20.80
CA ILE A 346 15.70 -3.08 -20.15
C ILE A 346 14.99 -2.70 -18.86
N ASN A 347 15.60 -3.05 -17.73
CA ASN A 347 15.13 -2.64 -16.42
C ASN A 347 15.68 -1.24 -16.10
N LEU A 348 14.79 -0.28 -15.92
CA LEU A 348 15.09 1.13 -15.75
C LEU A 348 14.34 1.70 -14.54
N SER A 349 15.08 2.01 -13.48
CA SER A 349 14.53 2.75 -12.35
C SER A 349 14.36 4.24 -12.69
N TYR A 350 13.37 4.87 -12.06
CA TYR A 350 13.12 6.30 -12.23
C TYR A 350 12.73 6.95 -10.91
N THR A 351 13.00 8.24 -10.81
CA THR A 351 12.73 9.01 -9.60
C THR A 351 12.13 10.37 -9.93
N SER A 352 11.44 10.95 -8.96
CA SER A 352 11.14 12.37 -8.91
C SER A 352 11.34 12.86 -7.48
N GLU A 353 11.36 14.16 -7.30
CA GLU A 353 11.43 14.80 -5.99
C GLU A 353 10.33 15.86 -5.93
N TYR A 354 9.53 15.82 -4.87
CA TYR A 354 8.62 16.91 -4.54
C TYR A 354 9.04 17.58 -3.24
N GLN A 355 8.66 18.84 -3.12
CA GLN A 355 9.03 19.69 -2.00
C GLN A 355 7.85 20.53 -1.51
N TYR A 356 7.80 20.72 -0.21
CA TYR A 356 6.80 21.52 0.47
C TYR A 356 7.42 22.23 1.68
N ASN A 357 6.74 23.24 2.19
CA ASN A 357 7.08 23.85 3.48
C ASN A 357 6.40 23.13 4.63
N ASP A 358 7.19 22.81 5.65
CA ASP A 358 6.63 22.34 6.91
C ASP A 358 6.03 23.48 7.75
N ALA A 359 5.53 23.10 8.92
CA ALA A 359 4.96 24.00 9.91
C ALA A 359 5.92 25.08 10.43
N GLU A 360 7.23 24.88 10.29
CA GLU A 360 8.28 25.86 10.64
C GLU A 360 8.74 26.66 9.41
N ASN A 361 8.01 26.55 8.28
CA ASN A 361 8.38 27.14 6.99
C ASN A 361 9.73 26.63 6.44
N THR A 362 10.18 25.46 6.89
CA THR A 362 11.37 24.78 6.38
C THR A 362 10.99 23.96 5.15
N THR A 363 11.79 24.07 4.09
CA THR A 363 11.59 23.28 2.87
C THR A 363 11.95 21.82 3.15
N VAL A 364 10.96 20.93 3.09
CA VAL A 364 11.13 19.48 3.13
C VAL A 364 11.12 18.94 1.70
N LYS A 365 12.00 17.99 1.41
CA LYS A 365 12.09 17.29 0.12
C LYS A 365 11.82 15.81 0.32
N LYS A 366 11.02 15.22 -0.57
CA LYS A 366 10.70 13.81 -0.56
C LYS A 366 10.92 13.20 -1.94
N GLN A 367 11.52 12.02 -1.95
CA GLN A 367 11.74 11.26 -3.17
C GLN A 367 10.56 10.35 -3.48
N LEU A 368 10.18 10.36 -4.75
CA LEU A 368 9.28 9.39 -5.35
C LEU A 368 10.13 8.45 -6.20
N LYS A 369 9.88 7.15 -6.08
CA LYS A 369 10.65 6.11 -6.79
C LYS A 369 9.70 5.22 -7.57
N GLY A 370 10.19 4.68 -8.67
CA GLY A 370 9.50 3.68 -9.46
C GLY A 370 10.47 2.92 -10.34
N ASN A 371 9.95 1.88 -10.99
CA ASN A 371 10.73 1.03 -11.87
C ASN A 371 9.90 0.64 -13.09
N ILE A 372 10.53 0.62 -14.26
CA ILE A 372 9.90 0.20 -15.51
C ILE A 372 10.80 -0.80 -16.24
N ILE A 373 10.20 -1.83 -16.79
CA ILE A 373 10.81 -2.85 -17.62
C ILE A 373 10.33 -2.59 -19.05
N ILE A 374 11.26 -2.21 -19.91
CA ILE A 374 11.02 -2.05 -21.35
C ILE A 374 11.22 -3.42 -21.99
N THR A 375 10.18 -3.97 -22.60
CA THR A 375 10.16 -5.28 -23.25
C THR A 375 10.08 -5.10 -24.76
N ILE A 376 11.06 -5.64 -25.48
CA ILE A 376 11.13 -5.59 -26.94
C ILE A 376 11.21 -7.00 -27.49
N SER A 377 10.36 -7.30 -28.48
CA SER A 377 10.39 -8.58 -29.18
C SER A 377 9.89 -8.44 -30.62
N ASN A 378 10.28 -9.37 -31.48
CA ASN A 378 9.68 -9.56 -32.79
C ASN A 378 8.63 -10.69 -32.82
N ASP A 379 8.17 -11.15 -31.65
CA ASP A 379 6.96 -11.95 -31.50
C ASP A 379 5.79 -11.01 -31.14
N ASP A 380 4.97 -10.68 -32.15
CA ASP A 380 3.85 -9.75 -31.98
C ASP A 380 2.77 -10.32 -31.06
N VAL A 381 2.56 -11.63 -31.06
CA VAL A 381 1.61 -12.32 -30.17
C VAL A 381 2.07 -12.16 -28.72
N PHE A 382 3.37 -12.39 -28.45
CA PHE A 382 3.92 -12.20 -27.11
C PHE A 382 3.70 -10.77 -26.60
N ILE A 383 4.08 -9.75 -27.38
CA ILE A 383 3.91 -8.34 -26.98
C ILE A 383 2.43 -8.01 -26.75
N LYS A 384 1.53 -8.43 -27.65
CA LYS A 384 0.09 -8.22 -27.50
C LYS A 384 -0.45 -8.83 -26.21
N VAL A 385 0.01 -10.02 -25.84
CA VAL A 385 -0.44 -10.70 -24.61
C VAL A 385 0.03 -9.94 -23.37
N ILE A 386 1.30 -9.53 -23.33
CA ILE A 386 1.84 -8.75 -22.20
C ILE A 386 1.12 -7.41 -22.06
N ASN A 387 0.90 -6.70 -23.16
CA ASN A 387 0.17 -5.43 -23.15
C ASN A 387 -1.30 -5.65 -22.73
N ASN A 388 -1.96 -6.71 -23.21
CA ASN A 388 -3.32 -7.05 -22.78
C ASN A 388 -3.40 -7.31 -21.27
N VAL A 389 -2.44 -8.05 -20.69
CA VAL A 389 -2.40 -8.26 -19.23
C VAL A 389 -2.25 -6.93 -18.50
N GLN A 390 -1.38 -6.04 -18.97
CA GLN A 390 -1.09 -4.76 -18.34
C GLN A 390 -2.24 -3.74 -18.47
N GLU A 391 -2.96 -3.75 -19.59
CA GLU A 391 -4.01 -2.77 -19.90
C GLU A 391 -5.40 -3.24 -19.48
N LYS A 392 -5.67 -4.55 -19.56
CA LYS A 392 -7.04 -5.08 -19.53
C LYS A 392 -7.34 -5.94 -18.32
N LEU A 393 -6.34 -6.49 -17.64
CA LEU A 393 -6.56 -7.40 -16.50
C LEU A 393 -7.49 -6.81 -15.44
N ASN A 394 -7.26 -5.57 -15.03
CA ASN A 394 -8.07 -4.91 -14.01
C ASN A 394 -9.54 -4.77 -14.45
N ALA A 395 -9.77 -4.28 -15.67
CA ALA A 395 -11.11 -4.14 -16.23
C ALA A 395 -11.80 -5.50 -16.44
N ASP A 396 -11.06 -6.50 -16.92
CA ASP A 396 -11.57 -7.85 -17.11
C ASP A 396 -12.02 -8.45 -15.76
N LEU A 397 -11.23 -8.34 -14.70
CA LEU A 397 -11.59 -8.83 -13.37
C LEU A 397 -12.83 -8.13 -12.82
N MET A 398 -12.92 -6.81 -13.00
CA MET A 398 -14.04 -6.00 -12.55
C MET A 398 -15.32 -6.37 -13.31
N LYS A 399 -15.28 -6.46 -14.65
CA LYS A 399 -16.42 -6.87 -15.50
C LYS A 399 -16.87 -8.31 -15.25
N GLU A 400 -15.96 -9.22 -14.91
CA GLU A 400 -16.26 -10.63 -14.65
C GLU A 400 -16.94 -10.87 -13.31
N GLY A 401 -16.92 -9.90 -12.39
CA GLY A 401 -17.38 -10.13 -11.02
C GLY A 401 -16.40 -11.01 -10.26
N ASN A 402 -15.11 -10.97 -10.63
CA ASN A 402 -14.13 -11.91 -10.11
C ASN A 402 -13.95 -11.77 -8.58
N PRO A 403 -14.04 -12.87 -7.81
CA PRO A 403 -13.95 -12.81 -6.34
C PRO A 403 -12.59 -12.35 -5.81
N LEU A 404 -11.56 -12.25 -6.68
CA LEU A 404 -10.27 -11.66 -6.30
C LEU A 404 -10.36 -10.14 -6.06
N VAL A 405 -11.28 -9.46 -6.75
CA VAL A 405 -11.44 -7.99 -6.69
C VAL A 405 -12.77 -7.57 -6.08
N TRP A 406 -13.79 -8.42 -6.14
CA TRP A 406 -15.07 -8.22 -5.45
C TRP A 406 -15.07 -8.92 -4.10
N ILE A 407 -14.55 -8.24 -3.08
CA ILE A 407 -14.26 -8.80 -1.76
C ILE A 407 -15.41 -8.52 -0.80
N ASP A 408 -15.76 -9.51 0.02
CA ASP A 408 -16.71 -9.34 1.11
C ASP A 408 -16.13 -9.82 2.46
N LYS A 409 -16.97 -9.77 3.51
CA LYS A 409 -16.59 -10.26 4.83
C LYS A 409 -16.14 -11.71 4.84
N GLU A 410 -16.83 -12.59 4.12
CA GLU A 410 -16.52 -14.02 4.14
C GLU A 410 -15.17 -14.29 3.46
N ALA A 411 -14.81 -13.53 2.43
CA ALA A 411 -13.47 -13.55 1.85
C ALA A 411 -12.37 -13.14 2.84
N LEU A 412 -12.63 -12.12 3.67
CA LEU A 412 -11.66 -11.65 4.68
C LEU A 412 -11.56 -12.55 5.92
N LYS A 413 -12.67 -13.20 6.32
CA LYS A 413 -12.71 -14.12 7.47
C LYS A 413 -11.74 -15.30 7.37
N ALA A 414 -11.40 -15.72 6.16
CA ALA A 414 -10.41 -16.76 5.92
C ALA A 414 -9.00 -16.36 6.43
N PHE A 415 -8.75 -15.07 6.63
CA PHE A 415 -7.45 -14.52 7.07
C PHE A 415 -7.49 -13.87 8.46
N ASP A 416 -8.68 -13.46 8.90
CA ASP A 416 -8.93 -12.95 10.24
C ASP A 416 -10.35 -13.33 10.69
N SER A 417 -10.47 -14.35 11.55
CA SER A 417 -11.78 -14.90 11.96
C SER A 417 -12.65 -13.90 12.72
N ASP A 418 -12.02 -12.89 13.33
CA ASP A 418 -12.66 -11.93 14.22
C ASP A 418 -13.08 -10.65 13.49
N ILE A 419 -12.87 -10.58 12.17
CA ILE A 419 -13.30 -9.44 11.35
C ILE A 419 -14.83 -9.32 11.36
N SER A 420 -15.32 -8.15 11.73
CA SER A 420 -16.75 -7.86 11.79
C SER A 420 -17.22 -6.98 10.64
N ASP A 421 -18.53 -6.96 10.42
CA ASP A 421 -19.21 -6.07 9.47
C ASP A 421 -18.91 -4.60 9.78
N ILE A 422 -18.75 -4.26 11.07
CA ILE A 422 -18.42 -2.92 11.57
C ILE A 422 -16.98 -2.54 11.18
N ASP A 423 -16.04 -3.49 11.22
CA ASP A 423 -14.66 -3.26 10.79
C ASP A 423 -14.58 -2.93 9.29
N ILE A 424 -15.42 -3.59 8.47
CA ILE A 424 -15.45 -3.40 7.02
C ILE A 424 -15.98 -2.01 6.64
N ILE A 425 -17.04 -1.51 7.28
CA ILE A 425 -17.52 -0.14 7.01
C ILE A 425 -16.60 0.93 7.62
N GLY A 426 -15.93 0.61 8.73
CA GLY A 426 -15.05 1.51 9.47
C GLY A 426 -13.63 1.59 8.92
N ASN A 427 -12.67 2.03 9.73
CA ASN A 427 -11.24 2.16 9.36
C ASN A 427 -10.33 1.55 10.43
N SER A 428 -10.75 0.41 10.99
CA SER A 428 -10.03 -0.25 12.08
C SER A 428 -8.72 -0.87 11.61
N ASP A 429 -7.78 -1.03 12.55
CA ASP A 429 -6.53 -1.74 12.29
C ASP A 429 -6.78 -3.23 11.97
N LYS A 430 -7.87 -3.80 12.50
CA LYS A 430 -8.32 -5.17 12.16
C LYS A 430 -8.64 -5.30 10.67
N TYR A 431 -9.40 -4.37 10.11
CA TYR A 431 -9.73 -4.38 8.68
C TYR A 431 -8.46 -4.31 7.81
N LYS A 432 -7.55 -3.39 8.13
CA LYS A 432 -6.29 -3.25 7.39
C LYS A 432 -5.41 -4.49 7.51
N ALA A 433 -5.31 -5.09 8.69
CA ALA A 433 -4.55 -6.30 8.91
C ALA A 433 -5.14 -7.50 8.14
N ALA A 434 -6.48 -7.66 8.16
CA ALA A 434 -7.17 -8.72 7.42
C ALA A 434 -6.94 -8.58 5.91
N LEU A 435 -7.04 -7.35 5.39
CA LEU A 435 -6.84 -7.05 3.98
C LEU A 435 -5.38 -7.21 3.55
N GLY A 436 -4.41 -6.81 4.38
CA GLY A 436 -2.98 -7.06 4.15
C GLY A 436 -2.66 -8.56 4.07
N LYS A 437 -3.25 -9.38 4.95
CA LYS A 437 -3.12 -10.85 4.87
C LYS A 437 -3.80 -11.41 3.61
N TYR A 438 -4.94 -10.88 3.20
CA TYR A 438 -5.62 -11.26 1.96
C TYR A 438 -4.72 -11.01 0.74
N TYR A 439 -4.03 -9.87 0.71
CA TYR A 439 -3.07 -9.54 -0.34
C TYR A 439 -1.92 -10.54 -0.41
N GLU A 440 -1.26 -10.76 0.72
CA GLU A 440 -0.10 -11.64 0.82
C GLU A 440 -0.45 -13.09 0.47
N LYS A 441 -1.58 -13.60 0.96
CA LYS A 441 -1.89 -15.04 0.95
C LYS A 441 -2.85 -15.48 -0.15
N LYS A 442 -3.58 -14.56 -0.77
CA LYS A 442 -4.59 -14.88 -1.79
C LYS A 442 -4.39 -14.11 -3.07
N LEU A 443 -4.45 -12.79 -3.02
CA LEU A 443 -4.39 -11.97 -4.23
C LEU A 443 -3.09 -12.21 -5.00
N SER A 444 -1.95 -12.16 -4.31
CA SER A 444 -0.63 -12.32 -4.93
C SER A 444 -0.45 -13.66 -5.66
N ILE A 445 -1.01 -14.73 -5.10
CA ILE A 445 -0.87 -16.10 -5.64
C ILE A 445 -1.88 -16.35 -6.76
N ASP A 446 -3.14 -16.00 -6.52
CA ASP A 446 -4.22 -16.34 -7.42
C ASP A 446 -4.22 -15.45 -8.67
N ILE A 447 -3.77 -14.19 -8.56
CA ILE A 447 -3.64 -13.29 -9.73
C ILE A 447 -2.61 -13.82 -10.72
N GLN A 448 -1.48 -14.35 -10.23
CA GLN A 448 -0.42 -14.87 -11.07
C GLN A 448 -0.88 -16.12 -11.84
N LYS A 449 -1.58 -17.04 -11.14
CA LYS A 449 -2.18 -18.21 -11.77
C LYS A 449 -3.21 -17.81 -12.83
N LEU A 450 -4.08 -16.85 -12.51
CA LEU A 450 -5.08 -16.33 -13.43
C LEU A 450 -4.43 -15.74 -14.69
N ILE A 451 -3.38 -14.93 -14.54
CA ILE A 451 -2.63 -14.38 -15.68
C ILE A 451 -2.09 -15.51 -16.57
N ILE A 452 -1.44 -16.51 -15.97
CA ILE A 452 -0.87 -17.65 -16.68
C ILE A 452 -1.96 -18.42 -17.45
N ASP A 453 -3.04 -18.79 -16.77
CA ASP A 453 -4.04 -19.69 -17.34
C ASP A 453 -4.97 -18.99 -18.34
N LYS A 454 -5.27 -17.70 -18.12
CA LYS A 454 -6.20 -16.94 -18.96
C LYS A 454 -5.52 -16.21 -20.12
N TYR A 455 -4.36 -15.62 -19.89
CA TYR A 455 -3.68 -14.80 -20.91
C TYR A 455 -2.50 -15.50 -21.57
N LEU A 456 -1.66 -16.18 -20.80
CA LEU A 456 -0.40 -16.72 -21.35
C LEU A 456 -0.60 -18.04 -22.10
N LYS A 457 -1.15 -19.08 -21.44
CA LYS A 457 -1.32 -20.42 -22.03
C LYS A 457 -2.33 -20.47 -23.17
N GLN A 458 -3.26 -19.52 -23.24
CA GLN A 458 -4.28 -19.45 -24.29
C GLN A 458 -3.87 -18.56 -25.47
N SER A 459 -2.65 -17.99 -25.44
CA SER A 459 -2.20 -17.02 -26.44
C SER A 459 -1.85 -17.60 -27.81
N GLY A 460 -1.50 -18.90 -27.86
CA GLY A 460 -0.93 -19.53 -29.06
C GLY A 460 0.51 -19.08 -29.37
N SER A 461 1.17 -18.34 -28.47
CA SER A 461 2.60 -18.06 -28.58
C SER A 461 3.39 -19.25 -28.05
N ALA A 462 4.23 -19.83 -28.92
CA ALA A 462 5.15 -20.90 -28.52
C ALA A 462 6.02 -20.54 -27.30
N ILE A 463 6.38 -19.25 -27.11
CA ILE A 463 7.15 -18.77 -25.94
C ILE A 463 6.34 -18.93 -24.64
N LEU A 464 5.01 -18.80 -24.72
CA LEU A 464 4.09 -18.73 -23.59
C LEU A 464 3.38 -20.06 -23.26
N ASP A 465 3.39 -21.04 -24.17
CA ASP A 465 2.62 -22.30 -24.03
C ASP A 465 3.01 -23.16 -22.81
N ASN A 466 4.27 -23.10 -22.38
CA ASN A 466 4.81 -23.90 -21.25
C ASN A 466 5.20 -23.04 -20.04
N VAL A 467 4.52 -21.92 -19.82
CA VAL A 467 4.85 -21.00 -18.74
C VAL A 467 4.39 -21.52 -17.37
N THR A 468 5.26 -21.41 -16.37
CA THR A 468 5.01 -21.75 -14.96
C THR A 468 5.30 -20.57 -14.03
N THR A 469 4.95 -20.71 -12.75
CA THR A 469 5.36 -19.76 -11.71
C THR A 469 6.86 -19.91 -11.40
N PRO A 470 7.63 -18.82 -11.24
CA PRO A 470 9.04 -18.90 -10.87
C PRO A 470 9.22 -19.49 -9.46
N PRO A 471 10.30 -20.25 -9.20
CA PRO A 471 10.56 -20.84 -7.87
C PRO A 471 10.85 -19.82 -6.77
N THR A 472 11.22 -18.58 -7.13
CA THR A 472 11.56 -17.49 -6.20
C THR A 472 10.73 -16.23 -6.47
N SER A 473 9.42 -16.37 -6.68
CA SER A 473 8.54 -15.20 -6.80
C SER A 473 8.34 -14.54 -5.44
N SER A 474 9.07 -13.46 -5.15
CA SER A 474 8.70 -12.50 -4.10
C SER A 474 7.85 -11.41 -4.73
N MET A 475 6.60 -11.75 -5.07
CA MET A 475 5.63 -10.74 -5.46
C MET A 475 5.44 -9.81 -4.27
N THR A 476 5.59 -8.51 -4.52
CA THR A 476 5.42 -7.50 -3.47
C THR A 476 4.19 -6.70 -3.79
N ILE A 477 3.30 -6.62 -2.81
CA ILE A 477 2.14 -5.75 -2.84
C ILE A 477 2.48 -4.55 -1.99
N ASP A 478 2.34 -3.35 -2.53
CA ASP A 478 2.59 -2.13 -1.75
C ASP A 478 1.57 -2.06 -0.60
N GLU A 479 2.06 -2.21 0.63
CA GLU A 479 1.36 -2.74 1.83
C GLU A 479 0.09 -2.02 2.31
N LEU A 480 -0.29 -0.90 1.68
CA LEU A 480 -1.54 -0.23 1.99
C LEU A 480 -2.26 -0.01 0.68
N ALA A 481 -3.36 -0.74 0.51
CA ALA A 481 -4.36 -0.33 -0.45
C ALA A 481 -4.68 1.14 -0.21
N ASN A 482 -4.67 1.89 -1.30
CA ASN A 482 -5.01 3.29 -1.26
C ASN A 482 -6.54 3.36 -1.39
N PRO A 483 -7.27 3.79 -0.35
CA PRO A 483 -8.69 4.02 -0.52
C PRO A 483 -8.86 5.14 -1.54
N ILE A 484 -9.55 4.82 -2.63
CA ILE A 484 -9.98 5.76 -3.66
C ILE A 484 -11.21 6.49 -3.12
N SER A 485 -12.25 5.72 -2.82
CA SER A 485 -13.49 6.21 -2.23
C SER A 485 -13.96 5.27 -1.13
N LYS A 486 -14.74 5.82 -0.19
CA LYS A 486 -15.38 5.06 0.89
C LYS A 486 -16.69 5.74 1.28
N LEU A 487 -17.65 4.94 1.73
CA LEU A 487 -18.91 5.45 2.26
C LEU A 487 -18.69 6.40 3.45
N GLY A 488 -17.76 6.07 4.35
CA GLY A 488 -17.23 7.00 5.34
C GLY A 488 -18.11 7.20 6.57
N GLU A 489 -18.00 8.37 7.21
CA GLU A 489 -18.70 8.68 8.45
C GLU A 489 -20.10 9.26 8.19
N MET A 490 -21.10 8.75 8.92
CA MET A 490 -22.47 9.20 8.82
C MET A 490 -22.65 10.54 9.56
N ASN A 491 -23.09 11.57 8.85
CA ASN A 491 -23.40 12.86 9.44
C ASN A 491 -24.82 12.79 10.02
N LEU A 492 -24.92 12.41 11.29
CA LEU A 492 -26.20 12.32 11.98
C LEU A 492 -26.79 13.71 12.17
N LYS A 493 -28.09 13.74 12.47
CA LYS A 493 -28.85 14.98 12.60
C LYS A 493 -28.19 15.96 13.56
N GLU A 494 -27.91 17.17 13.11
CA GLU A 494 -27.51 18.27 13.98
C GLU A 494 -28.69 18.62 14.90
N LEU A 495 -28.43 18.59 16.21
CA LEU A 495 -29.42 18.84 17.23
C LEU A 495 -29.29 20.27 17.72
N THR A 496 -30.39 20.98 17.80
CA THR A 496 -30.42 22.28 18.48
C THR A 496 -30.50 22.02 19.99
N LEU A 497 -29.58 22.63 20.76
CA LEU A 497 -29.75 22.67 22.21
C LEU A 497 -30.93 23.60 22.55
N PRO A 498 -31.70 23.29 23.60
CA PRO A 498 -32.90 24.07 23.88
C PRO A 498 -32.63 25.56 24.17
N LYS A 499 -33.43 26.47 23.57
CA LYS A 499 -33.31 27.95 23.68
C LYS A 499 -34.20 28.53 24.79
N VAL A 500 -33.62 29.07 25.85
CA VAL A 500 -34.27 29.47 27.13
C VAL A 500 -35.33 30.59 27.07
N ASP A 501 -35.60 31.22 25.93
CA ASP A 501 -36.55 32.34 25.87
C ASP A 501 -38.02 31.89 25.98
N ASP A 502 -38.87 32.70 26.61
CA ASP A 502 -40.24 32.41 27.04
C ASP A 502 -41.26 32.29 25.86
N SER A 503 -40.82 32.02 24.63
CA SER A 503 -41.68 31.79 23.46
C SER A 503 -41.50 30.40 22.84
N LYS A 504 -42.60 29.64 22.87
CA LYS A 504 -43.00 28.39 22.16
C LYS A 504 -42.13 28.04 20.94
N ASP A 505 -41.64 26.82 20.68
CA ASP A 505 -42.01 25.46 21.08
C ASP A 505 -40.72 24.61 21.12
N TRP A 506 -40.42 23.98 22.26
CA TRP A 506 -39.36 22.98 22.34
C TRP A 506 -39.96 21.61 22.08
N LYS A 507 -39.32 20.79 21.25
CA LYS A 507 -39.85 19.46 20.93
C LYS A 507 -39.32 18.45 21.93
N ALA A 508 -40.20 17.70 22.59
CA ALA A 508 -39.87 16.53 23.43
C ALA A 508 -38.78 15.63 22.80
N GLN A 509 -38.81 15.52 21.48
CA GLN A 509 -37.89 14.72 20.68
C GLN A 509 -36.43 15.20 20.74
N ASP A 510 -36.16 16.49 20.98
CA ASP A 510 -34.78 16.99 21.05
C ASP A 510 -34.12 16.61 22.39
N PHE A 511 -34.89 16.53 23.49
CA PHE A 511 -34.40 15.97 24.76
C PHE A 511 -34.12 14.47 24.66
N GLN A 512 -35.00 13.73 23.98
CA GLN A 512 -34.79 12.29 23.75
C GLN A 512 -33.50 12.03 22.96
N ARG A 513 -33.24 12.84 21.92
CA ARG A 513 -31.99 12.76 21.15
C ARG A 513 -30.77 13.21 21.96
N GLN A 514 -30.86 14.27 22.76
CA GLN A 514 -29.77 14.68 23.67
C GLN A 514 -29.42 13.55 24.65
N ASN A 515 -30.44 12.88 25.21
CA ASN A 515 -30.27 11.71 26.07
C ASN A 515 -29.62 10.51 25.38
N LEU A 516 -29.94 10.30 24.10
CA LEU A 516 -29.32 9.27 23.28
C LEU A 516 -27.82 9.52 23.10
N TYR A 517 -27.41 10.73 22.67
CA TYR A 517 -26.03 10.97 22.28
C TYR A 517 -25.11 11.39 23.45
N LEU A 518 -25.61 12.12 24.46
CA LEU A 518 -24.84 12.58 25.63
C LEU A 518 -25.26 11.90 26.95
N GLY A 519 -26.08 10.86 26.91
CA GLY A 519 -26.56 10.16 28.10
C GLY A 519 -26.25 8.67 28.07
N LYS A 520 -27.24 7.87 27.67
CA LYS A 520 -27.11 6.41 27.55
C LYS A 520 -27.97 5.96 26.37
N VAL A 521 -27.48 5.00 25.58
CA VAL A 521 -28.34 4.34 24.59
C VAL A 521 -29.32 3.43 25.32
N VAL A 522 -30.54 3.92 25.57
CA VAL A 522 -31.59 3.13 26.20
C VAL A 522 -32.39 2.40 25.11
N ASP A 523 -32.44 1.08 25.24
CA ASP A 523 -33.19 0.16 24.39
C ASP A 523 -34.67 0.01 24.82
N SER A 524 -35.11 0.76 25.84
CA SER A 524 -36.49 0.71 26.35
C SER A 524 -37.44 1.49 25.45
N GLU A 525 -38.68 1.01 25.32
CA GLU A 525 -39.78 1.62 24.57
C GLU A 525 -40.03 3.05 25.08
N LEU A 526 -39.40 4.05 24.45
CA LEU A 526 -39.63 5.48 24.73
C LEU A 526 -40.88 6.01 24.00
N ASP A 527 -41.50 5.18 23.17
CA ASP A 527 -42.70 5.48 22.40
C ASP A 527 -43.52 4.19 22.29
N ASP A 528 -44.68 4.15 22.96
CA ASP A 528 -45.61 3.01 22.95
C ASP A 528 -46.08 2.62 21.54
N ASN A 529 -45.84 3.47 20.52
CA ASN A 529 -46.19 3.23 19.12
C ASN A 529 -44.99 2.81 18.24
N TRP A 530 -43.76 2.74 18.77
CA TRP A 530 -42.61 2.28 17.99
C TRP A 530 -42.55 0.75 17.93
N LYS A 531 -42.65 0.19 16.72
CA LYS A 531 -42.37 -1.23 16.50
C LYS A 531 -40.88 -1.40 16.21
N ASN A 532 -40.18 -2.13 17.08
CA ASN A 532 -38.79 -2.52 16.88
C ASN A 532 -38.56 -3.04 15.46
N VAL A 533 -37.50 -2.56 14.80
CA VAL A 533 -37.17 -2.93 13.42
C VAL A 533 -36.10 -4.02 13.44
N THR A 534 -36.33 -5.14 12.74
CA THR A 534 -35.29 -6.15 12.55
C THR A 534 -34.47 -5.80 11.32
N LEU A 535 -33.17 -5.62 11.49
CA LEU A 535 -32.22 -5.27 10.44
C LEU A 535 -31.73 -6.52 9.69
N ALA A 536 -31.00 -6.30 8.59
CA ALA A 536 -30.53 -7.36 7.70
C ALA A 536 -29.70 -8.45 8.40
N ASP A 537 -28.90 -8.07 9.40
CA ASP A 537 -28.07 -8.98 10.20
C ASP A 537 -28.82 -9.59 11.40
N SER A 538 -30.14 -9.44 11.45
CA SER A 538 -31.02 -9.80 12.58
C SER A 538 -30.85 -8.94 13.85
N THR A 539 -30.05 -7.88 13.82
CA THR A 539 -30.02 -6.89 14.90
C THR A 539 -31.40 -6.24 15.05
N ILE A 540 -31.87 -6.10 16.28
CA ILE A 540 -33.14 -5.44 16.58
C ILE A 540 -32.87 -3.97 16.92
N ALA A 541 -33.27 -3.06 16.04
CA ALA A 541 -33.22 -1.63 16.26
C ALA A 541 -34.36 -1.19 17.18
N LYS A 542 -34.03 -1.05 18.46
CA LYS A 542 -34.97 -0.64 19.52
C LYS A 542 -35.06 0.88 19.68
N ASN A 543 -33.97 1.60 19.42
CA ASN A 543 -33.95 3.05 19.52
C ASN A 543 -34.43 3.71 18.21
N LYS A 544 -35.62 4.32 18.25
CA LYS A 544 -36.29 5.00 17.13
C LYS A 544 -35.49 6.18 16.58
N ASP A 545 -34.99 7.05 17.45
CA ASP A 545 -34.31 8.27 17.01
C ASP A 545 -32.96 7.95 16.37
N LEU A 546 -32.16 7.05 16.95
CA LEU A 546 -30.92 6.58 16.35
C LEU A 546 -31.18 5.96 14.96
N TYR A 547 -32.21 5.13 14.84
CA TYR A 547 -32.56 4.50 13.57
C TYR A 547 -32.94 5.55 12.51
N ASN A 548 -33.79 6.51 12.85
CA ASN A 548 -34.26 7.53 11.90
C ASN A 548 -33.16 8.53 11.50
N ASP A 549 -32.37 8.99 12.47
CA ASP A 549 -31.25 9.89 12.22
C ASP A 549 -30.19 9.22 11.34
N LEU A 550 -29.88 7.94 11.59
CA LEU A 550 -28.98 7.16 10.74
C LEU A 550 -29.58 6.89 9.36
N LYS A 551 -30.85 6.47 9.27
CA LYS A 551 -31.50 6.14 7.99
C LYS A 551 -31.38 7.28 6.99
N THR A 552 -31.70 8.49 7.42
CA THR A 552 -31.68 9.67 6.56
C THR A 552 -30.25 9.93 6.06
N SER A 553 -29.28 9.96 6.98
CA SER A 553 -27.87 10.19 6.64
C SER A 553 -27.29 9.11 5.74
N PHE A 554 -27.61 7.84 6.03
CA PHE A 554 -27.13 6.68 5.28
C PHE A 554 -27.67 6.67 3.86
N GLU A 555 -28.98 6.81 3.66
CA GLU A 555 -29.59 6.74 2.32
C GLU A 555 -29.06 7.88 1.42
N GLU A 556 -28.87 9.08 1.96
CA GLU A 556 -28.28 10.21 1.25
C GLU A 556 -26.81 9.96 0.88
N GLN A 557 -25.98 9.59 1.86
CA GLN A 557 -24.55 9.37 1.63
C GLN A 557 -24.27 8.16 0.75
N LYS A 558 -25.03 7.08 0.93
CA LYS A 558 -24.90 5.83 0.15
C LYS A 558 -25.18 6.08 -1.32
N LYS A 559 -26.18 6.91 -1.64
CA LYS A 559 -26.46 7.33 -3.01
C LYS A 559 -25.29 8.11 -3.62
N VAL A 560 -24.77 9.13 -2.92
CA VAL A 560 -23.62 9.92 -3.40
C VAL A 560 -22.41 9.03 -3.62
N PHE A 561 -22.09 8.17 -2.66
CA PHE A 561 -20.99 7.22 -2.77
C PHE A 561 -21.17 6.25 -3.95
N PHE A 562 -22.39 5.74 -4.18
CA PHE A 562 -22.66 4.86 -5.31
C PHE A 562 -22.43 5.55 -6.66
N ASP A 563 -22.87 6.80 -6.81
CA ASP A 563 -22.66 7.58 -8.03
C ASP A 563 -21.15 7.85 -8.27
N ASP A 564 -20.40 8.16 -7.21
CA ASP A 564 -18.94 8.32 -7.26
C ASP A 564 -18.25 7.00 -7.65
N PHE A 565 -18.58 5.90 -6.96
CA PHE A 565 -18.01 4.58 -7.26
C PHE A 565 -18.35 4.12 -8.68
N LYS A 566 -19.57 4.38 -9.16
CA LYS A 566 -19.96 4.06 -10.53
C LYS A 566 -19.12 4.83 -11.55
N THR A 567 -18.88 6.11 -11.30
CA THR A 567 -18.00 6.93 -12.15
C THR A 567 -16.56 6.38 -12.16
N GLU A 568 -16.06 5.97 -11.00
CA GLU A 568 -14.74 5.33 -10.87
C GLU A 568 -14.69 3.99 -11.61
N TYR A 569 -15.71 3.14 -11.45
CA TYR A 569 -15.88 1.87 -12.14
C TYR A 569 -15.91 2.05 -13.67
N ASP A 570 -16.73 2.97 -14.18
CA ASP A 570 -16.81 3.28 -15.61
C ASP A 570 -15.44 3.72 -16.13
N GLY A 571 -14.70 4.52 -15.34
CA GLY A 571 -13.31 4.89 -15.63
C GLY A 571 -12.36 3.70 -15.77
N ILE A 572 -12.55 2.65 -14.97
CA ILE A 572 -11.77 1.40 -15.04
C ILE A 572 -12.13 0.61 -16.29
N ILE A 573 -13.43 0.39 -16.54
CA ILE A 573 -13.88 -0.52 -17.60
C ILE A 573 -13.86 0.07 -19.01
N ASN A 574 -13.67 1.38 -19.15
CA ASN A 574 -13.49 2.08 -20.42
C ASN A 574 -12.19 1.71 -21.17
N SER A 575 -11.29 0.93 -20.54
CA SER A 575 -10.23 0.22 -21.26
C SER A 575 -10.81 -0.69 -22.36
N GLU A 576 -10.05 -0.99 -23.43
CA GLU A 576 -10.44 -1.91 -24.52
C GLU A 576 -10.52 -3.39 -24.08
N SER A 577 -11.17 -3.66 -22.95
CA SER A 577 -11.44 -5.00 -22.43
C SER A 577 -12.46 -5.71 -23.33
N PRO A 578 -12.12 -6.89 -23.89
CA PRO A 578 -13.02 -7.66 -24.76
C PRO A 578 -14.11 -8.41 -23.97
N VAL A 579 -14.02 -8.41 -22.64
CA VAL A 579 -14.95 -9.13 -21.78
C VAL A 579 -16.28 -8.39 -21.73
N THR A 580 -17.37 -9.14 -21.92
CA THR A 580 -18.73 -8.66 -21.70
C THR A 580 -19.00 -8.60 -20.21
N GLU A 581 -19.53 -7.48 -19.73
CA GLU A 581 -19.87 -7.29 -18.32
C GLU A 581 -20.87 -8.35 -17.83
N HIS A 582 -20.56 -8.96 -16.70
CA HIS A 582 -21.43 -9.96 -16.09
C HIS A 582 -22.76 -9.31 -15.65
N PRO A 583 -23.92 -9.95 -15.86
CA PRO A 583 -25.23 -9.32 -15.59
C PRO A 583 -25.45 -8.92 -14.13
N ASP A 584 -24.72 -9.52 -13.19
CA ASP A 584 -24.82 -9.18 -11.77
C ASP A 584 -23.98 -7.98 -11.33
N ILE A 585 -23.11 -7.42 -12.19
CA ILE A 585 -22.22 -6.33 -11.79
C ILE A 585 -22.99 -5.12 -11.27
N ALA A 586 -24.06 -4.69 -11.96
CA ALA A 586 -24.88 -3.57 -11.50
C ALA A 586 -25.39 -3.78 -10.07
N LYS A 587 -25.83 -5.00 -9.74
CA LYS A 587 -26.25 -5.36 -8.37
C LYS A 587 -25.09 -5.42 -7.40
N MET A 588 -23.90 -5.86 -7.84
CA MET A 588 -22.71 -5.91 -6.99
C MET A 588 -22.21 -4.51 -6.63
N GLN A 589 -22.25 -3.57 -7.58
CA GLN A 589 -21.88 -2.17 -7.37
C GLN A 589 -22.69 -1.51 -6.23
N GLU A 590 -23.99 -1.80 -6.16
CA GLU A 590 -24.88 -1.29 -5.09
C GLU A 590 -24.43 -1.73 -3.69
N LYS A 591 -23.69 -2.84 -3.56
CA LYS A 591 -23.27 -3.43 -2.28
C LYS A 591 -21.92 -2.92 -1.79
N VAL A 592 -21.18 -2.20 -2.64
CA VAL A 592 -19.85 -1.70 -2.32
C VAL A 592 -19.93 -0.64 -1.22
N VAL A 593 -18.99 -0.67 -0.29
CA VAL A 593 -18.83 0.33 0.78
C VAL A 593 -17.45 0.99 0.75
N LYS A 594 -16.47 0.37 0.07
CA LYS A 594 -15.14 0.93 -0.18
C LYS A 594 -14.63 0.51 -1.55
N HIS A 595 -13.94 1.44 -2.19
CA HIS A 595 -13.14 1.20 -3.38
C HIS A 595 -11.68 1.43 -3.02
N GLU A 596 -10.88 0.39 -3.16
CA GLU A 596 -9.47 0.41 -2.82
C GLU A 596 -8.62 -0.03 -4.00
N GLN A 597 -7.39 0.48 -4.05
CA GLN A 597 -6.48 0.16 -5.15
C GLN A 597 -5.15 -0.36 -4.62
N VAL A 598 -4.66 -1.43 -5.24
CA VAL A 598 -3.42 -2.08 -4.88
C VAL A 598 -2.48 -2.17 -6.08
N SER A 599 -1.19 -1.95 -5.83
CA SER A 599 -0.14 -2.09 -6.85
C SER A 599 0.62 -3.38 -6.59
N ILE A 600 0.66 -4.23 -7.62
CA ILE A 600 1.31 -5.53 -7.59
C ILE A 600 2.59 -5.42 -8.41
N ASN A 601 3.72 -5.56 -7.72
CA ASN A 601 5.05 -5.46 -8.30
C ASN A 601 5.67 -6.85 -8.44
N ASN A 602 6.63 -6.98 -9.37
CA ASN A 602 7.42 -8.20 -9.57
C ASN A 602 6.56 -9.44 -9.88
N ILE A 603 5.58 -9.30 -10.78
CA ILE A 603 4.85 -10.47 -11.31
C ILE A 603 5.77 -11.15 -12.33
N GLY A 604 6.40 -12.26 -11.92
CA GLY A 604 7.30 -13.04 -12.76
C GLY A 604 6.62 -14.29 -13.32
N PHE A 605 7.02 -14.74 -14.49
CA PHE A 605 6.61 -16.04 -15.04
C PHE A 605 7.79 -16.71 -15.73
N GLN A 606 7.92 -18.02 -15.56
CA GLN A 606 9.04 -18.79 -16.08
C GLN A 606 8.61 -19.51 -17.36
N THR A 607 9.28 -19.24 -18.48
CA THR A 607 9.05 -19.92 -19.76
C THR A 607 9.63 -21.34 -19.75
N GLY A 608 9.25 -22.17 -20.71
CA GLY A 608 9.68 -23.58 -20.79
C GLY A 608 11.19 -23.80 -20.88
N ASN A 609 11.94 -22.81 -21.40
CA ASN A 609 13.41 -22.80 -21.45
C ASN A 609 14.07 -22.24 -20.16
N GLY A 610 13.27 -22.00 -19.11
CA GLY A 610 13.73 -21.56 -17.81
C GLY A 610 13.95 -20.04 -17.66
N ASN A 611 13.64 -19.23 -18.67
CA ASN A 611 13.75 -17.76 -18.57
C ASN A 611 12.63 -17.18 -17.72
N ILE A 612 12.98 -16.21 -16.86
CA ILE A 612 12.00 -15.50 -16.05
C ILE A 612 11.68 -14.18 -16.73
N GLN A 613 10.40 -14.01 -17.02
CA GLN A 613 9.81 -12.82 -17.59
C GLN A 613 9.10 -12.05 -16.49
N TRP A 614 9.38 -10.76 -16.38
CA TRP A 614 8.77 -9.90 -15.36
C TRP A 614 7.82 -8.92 -16.01
N LEU A 615 6.61 -8.83 -15.49
CA LEU A 615 5.68 -7.77 -15.84
C LEU A 615 6.03 -6.50 -15.07
N ASN A 616 5.73 -5.37 -15.70
CA ASN A 616 5.64 -4.10 -15.00
C ASN A 616 4.56 -4.13 -13.91
N THR A 617 4.62 -3.16 -13.00
CA THR A 617 3.61 -2.96 -11.96
C THR A 617 2.20 -2.98 -12.53
N ILE A 618 1.37 -3.85 -11.99
CA ILE A 618 -0.06 -3.89 -12.32
C ILE A 618 -0.83 -3.26 -11.17
N THR A 619 -1.72 -2.34 -11.50
CA THR A 619 -2.67 -1.77 -10.55
C THR A 619 -3.99 -2.52 -10.64
N ILE A 620 -4.49 -2.98 -9.50
CA ILE A 620 -5.75 -3.70 -9.37
C ILE A 620 -6.67 -2.91 -8.44
N ASP A 621 -7.88 -2.66 -8.90
CA ASP A 621 -8.95 -2.05 -8.12
C ASP A 621 -9.77 -3.14 -7.41
N LEU A 622 -10.23 -2.82 -6.21
CA LEU A 622 -10.90 -3.72 -5.28
C LEU A 622 -12.20 -3.08 -4.82
N ALA A 623 -13.30 -3.77 -5.06
CA ALA A 623 -14.64 -3.41 -4.63
C ALA A 623 -14.97 -4.20 -3.35
N ILE A 624 -15.00 -3.51 -2.21
CA ILE A 624 -15.22 -4.12 -0.90
C ILE A 624 -16.67 -3.92 -0.48
N ALA A 625 -17.34 -5.00 -0.12
CA ALA A 625 -18.71 -5.01 0.41
C ALA A 625 -18.75 -5.65 1.81
N VAL A 626 -19.81 -5.40 2.57
CA VAL A 626 -20.09 -6.20 3.78
C VAL A 626 -20.52 -7.62 3.38
N ASN A 627 -21.45 -7.71 2.42
CA ASN A 627 -21.95 -8.96 1.87
C ASN A 627 -22.29 -8.77 0.38
N ASN A 628 -21.43 -9.23 -0.53
CA ASN A 628 -21.65 -9.07 -1.96
C ASN A 628 -22.71 -10.03 -2.54
N LYS A 629 -23.15 -11.03 -1.75
CA LYS A 629 -24.20 -12.00 -2.11
C LYS A 629 -25.57 -11.67 -1.53
N SER A 630 -25.69 -10.56 -0.81
CA SER A 630 -26.96 -10.09 -0.22
C SER A 630 -28.06 -9.98 -1.27
N ASP A 631 -29.28 -10.42 -0.91
CA ASP A 631 -30.51 -10.20 -1.67
C ASP A 631 -31.21 -8.89 -1.25
N LYS A 632 -30.66 -8.18 -0.26
CA LYS A 632 -31.21 -6.94 0.28
C LYS A 632 -30.81 -5.74 -0.57
N ASP A 633 -31.65 -4.71 -0.50
CA ASP A 633 -31.36 -3.40 -1.04
C ASP A 633 -30.35 -2.68 -0.13
N GLU A 634 -29.07 -2.78 -0.49
CA GLU A 634 -27.94 -2.16 0.22
C GLU A 634 -27.90 -0.62 0.11
N ASN A 635 -28.78 -0.01 -0.69
CA ASN A 635 -28.91 1.45 -0.77
C ASN A 635 -29.86 2.01 0.30
N THR A 636 -30.52 1.16 1.09
CA THR A 636 -31.53 1.54 2.08
C THR A 636 -31.23 1.01 3.47
N ALA A 637 -32.07 1.37 4.45
CA ALA A 637 -32.02 0.80 5.80
C ALA A 637 -32.21 -0.74 5.89
N ASN A 638 -32.53 -1.40 4.78
CA ASN A 638 -32.67 -2.87 4.72
C ASN A 638 -31.35 -3.60 4.44
N GLY A 639 -30.25 -2.87 4.18
CA GLY A 639 -28.94 -3.44 3.85
C GLY A 639 -28.12 -3.92 5.06
N PHE A 640 -27.16 -4.81 4.80
CA PHE A 640 -26.14 -5.21 5.79
C PHE A 640 -25.21 -4.05 6.16
N ALA A 641 -24.91 -3.15 5.23
CA ALA A 641 -24.11 -1.96 5.54
C ALA A 641 -24.80 -1.06 6.58
N PHE A 642 -26.09 -0.78 6.39
CA PHE A 642 -26.88 -0.02 7.36
C PHE A 642 -26.90 -0.69 8.74
N ALA A 643 -27.12 -2.01 8.77
CA ALA A 643 -27.12 -2.78 10.02
C ALA A 643 -25.78 -2.69 10.77
N ALA A 644 -24.67 -2.75 10.04
CA ALA A 644 -23.33 -2.56 10.58
C ALA A 644 -23.14 -1.15 11.17
N TYR A 645 -23.61 -0.09 10.50
CA TYR A 645 -23.54 1.28 11.04
C TYR A 645 -24.38 1.41 12.31
N TYR A 646 -25.62 0.93 12.31
CA TYR A 646 -26.49 1.01 13.50
C TYR A 646 -25.84 0.35 14.72
N LYS A 647 -25.34 -0.88 14.52
CA LYS A 647 -24.66 -1.64 15.57
C LYS A 647 -23.36 -0.97 16.04
N GLY A 648 -22.53 -0.50 15.11
CA GLY A 648 -21.26 0.17 15.41
C GLY A 648 -21.45 1.50 16.14
N ILE A 649 -22.38 2.33 15.69
CA ILE A 649 -22.70 3.62 16.35
C ILE A 649 -23.20 3.37 17.78
N LYS A 650 -24.11 2.40 17.97
CA LYS A 650 -24.59 2.01 19.31
C LYS A 650 -23.46 1.57 20.22
N GLN A 651 -22.57 0.68 19.75
CA GLN A 651 -21.42 0.21 20.53
C GLN A 651 -20.45 1.34 20.89
N ASN A 652 -20.18 2.25 19.95
CA ASN A 652 -19.28 3.38 20.18
C ASN A 652 -19.87 4.42 21.12
N LEU A 653 -21.19 4.67 21.06
CA LEU A 653 -21.90 5.51 22.03
C LEU A 653 -21.88 4.86 23.41
N ASP A 654 -22.16 3.55 23.52
CA ASP A 654 -22.09 2.82 24.79
C ASP A 654 -20.68 2.89 25.42
N ALA A 655 -19.63 2.72 24.61
CA ALA A 655 -18.24 2.86 25.06
C ALA A 655 -17.94 4.29 25.52
N PHE A 656 -18.38 5.30 24.77
CA PHE A 656 -18.27 6.72 25.11
C PHE A 656 -18.96 7.03 26.45
N HIS A 657 -20.23 6.61 26.62
CA HIS A 657 -20.99 6.86 27.84
C HIS A 657 -20.35 6.19 29.06
N ARG A 658 -19.89 4.94 28.93
CA ARG A 658 -19.16 4.24 30.00
C ARG A 658 -17.85 4.92 30.36
N PHE A 659 -17.11 5.40 29.36
CA PHE A 659 -15.82 6.02 29.58
C PHE A 659 -15.91 7.31 30.41
N TYR A 660 -16.93 8.15 30.16
CA TYR A 660 -17.16 9.34 30.98
C TYR A 660 -18.03 9.07 32.23
N GLY A 661 -18.57 7.86 32.39
CA GLY A 661 -19.53 7.54 33.44
C GLY A 661 -20.81 8.39 33.29
N MET A 662 -21.25 8.61 32.06
CA MET A 662 -22.47 9.33 31.72
C MET A 662 -23.70 8.50 32.10
N SER A 663 -24.72 9.18 32.60
CA SER A 663 -26.03 8.61 32.87
C SER A 663 -27.07 9.29 32.00
N PRO A 664 -28.26 8.68 31.79
CA PRO A 664 -29.39 9.39 31.20
C PRO A 664 -29.54 10.76 31.86
N SER A 665 -29.73 11.79 31.06
CA SER A 665 -29.93 13.11 31.60
C SER A 665 -31.40 13.24 31.99
N ASP A 666 -31.70 13.43 33.28
CA ASP A 666 -33.05 13.75 33.78
C ASP A 666 -33.49 15.18 33.38
N ILE A 667 -32.95 15.67 32.27
CA ILE A 667 -33.21 16.97 31.66
C ILE A 667 -34.62 16.86 31.05
N ASN A 668 -35.64 17.13 31.88
CA ASN A 668 -37.05 17.11 31.51
C ASN A 668 -37.50 18.49 30.95
N GLU A 669 -38.61 18.52 30.22
CA GLU A 669 -39.28 19.73 29.70
C GLU A 669 -39.61 20.78 30.79
N THR A 670 -39.63 20.37 32.05
CA THR A 670 -39.94 21.20 33.23
C THR A 670 -38.70 21.66 34.00
N LEU A 671 -37.55 21.80 33.33
CA LEU A 671 -36.37 22.40 33.97
C LEU A 671 -36.67 23.80 34.49
N ASP A 672 -36.48 23.97 35.80
CA ASP A 672 -36.34 25.27 36.45
C ASP A 672 -35.38 26.15 35.62
N LYS A 673 -35.66 27.46 35.52
CA LYS A 673 -34.83 28.44 34.81
C LYS A 673 -33.35 28.34 35.22
N GLN A 674 -33.09 27.90 36.44
CA GLN A 674 -31.79 27.67 37.07
C GLN A 674 -31.02 26.41 36.60
N LYS A 675 -31.67 25.48 35.90
CA LYS A 675 -31.06 24.25 35.36
C LYS A 675 -30.89 24.30 33.83
N ARG A 676 -31.22 25.43 33.21
CA ARG A 676 -31.12 25.67 31.78
C ARG A 676 -29.66 26.00 31.45
N GLY A 677 -29.00 25.20 30.60
CA GLY A 677 -27.54 25.24 30.35
C GLY A 677 -26.82 23.92 30.62
N LEU A 678 -27.47 23.01 31.36
CA LEU A 678 -27.00 21.65 31.57
C LEU A 678 -27.08 20.83 30.28
N ALA A 679 -25.97 20.26 29.85
CA ALA A 679 -25.89 19.41 28.67
C ALA A 679 -26.06 17.93 29.01
N PHE A 680 -25.44 17.46 30.10
CA PHE A 680 -25.57 16.07 30.55
C PHE A 680 -25.06 15.91 31.99
N TYR A 681 -25.33 14.73 32.56
CA TYR A 681 -24.77 14.31 33.84
C TYR A 681 -23.65 13.30 33.64
N MET A 682 -22.61 13.39 34.47
CA MET A 682 -21.57 12.38 34.54
C MET A 682 -21.10 12.15 35.98
N THR A 683 -20.81 10.88 36.29
CA THR A 683 -20.18 10.50 37.56
C THR A 683 -18.68 10.74 37.54
N GLY A 684 -18.07 10.84 36.36
CA GLY A 684 -16.63 10.99 36.14
C GLY A 684 -15.83 9.71 36.30
N LYS A 685 -16.41 8.66 36.89
CA LYS A 685 -15.78 7.35 37.03
C LYS A 685 -15.94 6.57 35.75
N SER A 686 -14.83 6.34 35.05
CA SER A 686 -14.82 5.48 33.87
C SER A 686 -15.23 4.05 34.25
N LEU A 687 -16.03 3.41 33.41
CA LEU A 687 -16.45 2.02 33.58
C LEU A 687 -15.78 1.14 32.53
N GLY A 688 -15.28 -0.02 32.95
CA GLY A 688 -14.75 -1.05 32.05
C GLY A 688 -15.84 -1.73 31.22
N ALA A 689 -15.43 -2.62 30.32
CA ALA A 689 -16.35 -3.44 29.52
C ALA A 689 -17.27 -4.31 30.39
N ASP A 690 -16.82 -4.71 31.58
CA ASP A 690 -17.58 -5.44 32.59
C ASP A 690 -18.51 -4.55 33.45
N GLY A 691 -18.55 -3.24 33.17
CA GLY A 691 -19.37 -2.27 33.88
C GLY A 691 -18.82 -1.87 35.26
N LYS A 692 -17.63 -2.34 35.65
CA LYS A 692 -17.02 -1.96 36.93
C LYS A 692 -16.22 -0.66 36.81
N PRO A 693 -16.13 0.15 37.88
CA PRO A 693 -15.29 1.35 37.88
C PRO A 693 -13.83 1.02 37.61
N THR A 694 -13.20 1.78 36.74
CA THR A 694 -11.73 1.79 36.57
C THR A 694 -11.09 2.72 37.61
N LEU A 695 -9.76 2.75 37.65
CA LEU A 695 -9.01 3.66 38.54
C LEU A 695 -8.99 5.11 38.05
N PHE A 696 -9.54 5.41 36.86
CA PHE A 696 -9.53 6.75 36.30
C PHE A 696 -10.83 7.50 36.63
N ASP A 697 -10.68 8.73 37.12
CA ASP A 697 -11.79 9.64 37.44
C ASP A 697 -11.53 11.00 36.77
N PHE A 698 -12.48 11.42 35.92
CA PHE A 698 -12.41 12.67 35.17
C PHE A 698 -12.51 13.91 36.06
N TRP A 699 -13.28 13.87 37.15
CA TRP A 699 -13.37 15.00 38.06
C TRP A 699 -12.04 15.23 38.78
N ASP A 700 -11.37 14.15 39.18
CA ASP A 700 -10.05 14.19 39.80
C ASP A 700 -8.94 14.61 38.83
N ASP A 701 -9.06 14.28 37.55
CA ASP A 701 -8.13 14.77 36.52
C ASP A 701 -8.37 16.24 36.22
N TRP A 702 -9.61 16.66 35.96
CA TRP A 702 -9.96 18.05 35.68
C TRP A 702 -9.64 18.98 36.85
N ALA A 703 -9.82 18.55 38.11
CA ALA A 703 -9.44 19.34 39.28
C ALA A 703 -7.93 19.68 39.34
N LYS A 704 -7.07 18.94 38.62
CA LYS A 704 -5.63 19.20 38.52
C LYS A 704 -5.26 20.13 37.37
N GLN A 705 -6.20 20.43 36.47
CA GLN A 705 -5.96 21.32 35.33
C GLN A 705 -5.90 22.77 35.80
N ASP A 706 -4.88 23.51 35.34
CA ASP A 706 -4.66 24.89 35.80
C ASP A 706 -5.83 25.82 35.48
N PHE A 707 -6.49 25.64 34.33
CA PHE A 707 -7.63 26.47 33.93
C PHE A 707 -8.89 26.22 34.79
N ILE A 708 -9.05 25.01 35.34
CA ILE A 708 -10.13 24.65 36.28
C ILE A 708 -9.78 25.16 37.69
N LYS A 709 -8.56 24.89 38.17
CA LYS A 709 -8.10 25.21 39.53
C LYS A 709 -8.06 26.71 39.79
N ASN A 710 -7.52 27.47 38.83
CA ASN A 710 -7.33 28.91 38.98
C ASN A 710 -8.52 29.72 38.43
N GLY A 711 -9.51 29.06 37.81
CA GLY A 711 -10.66 29.71 37.17
C GLY A 711 -10.27 30.74 36.11
N THR A 712 -9.13 30.52 35.44
CA THR A 712 -8.61 31.43 34.41
C THR A 712 -9.43 31.28 33.13
N PRO A 713 -9.89 32.38 32.50
CA PRO A 713 -10.58 32.30 31.23
C PRO A 713 -9.70 31.64 30.15
N VAL A 714 -10.19 30.59 29.51
CA VAL A 714 -9.50 29.91 28.40
C VAL A 714 -10.44 29.71 27.21
N VAL A 715 -9.85 29.62 26.02
CA VAL A 715 -10.60 29.31 24.79
C VAL A 715 -11.19 27.89 24.86
N ALA A 716 -12.31 27.66 24.20
CA ALA A 716 -13.04 26.38 24.23
C ALA A 716 -12.20 25.16 23.77
N ASP A 717 -11.17 25.38 22.94
CA ASP A 717 -10.22 24.34 22.51
C ASP A 717 -9.46 23.73 23.70
N VAL A 718 -9.12 24.52 24.72
CA VAL A 718 -8.44 24.00 25.93
C VAL A 718 -9.33 22.99 26.65
N PHE A 719 -10.64 23.27 26.74
CA PHE A 719 -11.59 22.33 27.31
C PHE A 719 -11.83 21.11 26.41
N SER A 720 -11.85 21.29 25.08
CA SER A 720 -11.87 20.17 24.13
C SER A 720 -10.67 19.24 24.31
N LYS A 721 -9.46 19.78 24.47
CA LYS A 721 -8.25 19.00 24.77
C LYS A 721 -8.39 18.20 26.06
N ALA A 722 -8.88 18.84 27.13
CA ALA A 722 -9.16 18.18 28.41
C ALA A 722 -10.25 17.09 28.31
N LEU A 723 -11.29 17.28 27.49
CA LEU A 723 -12.29 16.23 27.22
C LEU A 723 -11.64 15.01 26.57
N ASN A 724 -10.75 15.23 25.60
CA ASN A 724 -10.08 14.15 24.85
C ASN A 724 -8.80 13.63 25.53
N LEU A 725 -8.50 14.08 26.76
CA LEU A 725 -7.25 13.79 27.48
C LEU A 725 -5.97 14.13 26.68
N LYS A 726 -6.07 15.02 25.68
CA LYS A 726 -4.94 15.55 24.91
C LYS A 726 -4.32 16.68 25.76
N ASP A 727 -3.00 16.71 25.93
CA ASP A 727 -2.23 17.71 26.71
C ASP A 727 -2.02 17.41 28.22
N THR A 728 -2.28 16.17 28.64
CA THR A 728 -1.92 15.71 29.99
C THR A 728 -0.72 14.76 29.92
N LYS A 729 0.17 14.82 30.94
CA LYS A 729 1.40 13.99 31.06
C LYS A 729 1.15 12.56 30.53
N GLY A 730 2.12 11.90 29.89
CA GLY A 730 1.90 10.68 29.08
C GLY A 730 1.05 9.52 29.64
N LYS A 731 0.74 9.49 30.94
CA LYS A 731 -0.22 8.56 31.57
C LYS A 731 -1.65 8.72 31.05
N GLN A 732 -2.15 9.94 30.82
CA GLN A 732 -3.52 10.16 30.37
C GLN A 732 -3.74 9.80 28.89
N ASN A 733 -2.77 10.08 28.02
CA ASN A 733 -2.77 9.59 26.64
C ASN A 733 -2.85 8.05 26.59
N ARG A 734 -2.21 7.37 27.53
CA ARG A 734 -2.33 5.90 27.67
C ARG A 734 -3.71 5.48 28.12
N VAL A 735 -4.36 6.20 29.05
CA VAL A 735 -5.77 5.91 29.43
C VAL A 735 -6.68 6.06 28.21
N TRP A 736 -6.54 7.14 27.44
CA TRP A 736 -7.31 7.36 26.22
C TRP A 736 -7.11 6.23 25.19
N ALA A 737 -5.86 5.87 24.91
CA ALA A 737 -5.54 4.81 23.94
C ALA A 737 -5.93 3.41 24.44
N GLU A 738 -5.47 3.02 25.64
CA GLU A 738 -5.57 1.65 26.16
C GLU A 738 -6.95 1.32 26.76
N GLN A 739 -7.70 2.32 27.26
CA GLN A 739 -9.00 2.08 27.92
C GLN A 739 -10.20 2.52 27.09
N PHE A 740 -10.05 3.54 26.22
CA PHE A 740 -11.18 4.05 25.43
C PHE A 740 -11.09 3.65 23.95
N LEU A 741 -10.05 4.06 23.22
CA LEU A 741 -9.98 3.83 21.76
C LEU A 741 -10.06 2.34 21.39
N VAL A 742 -9.44 1.45 22.17
CA VAL A 742 -9.49 -0.01 21.95
C VAL A 742 -10.91 -0.59 22.08
N GLN A 743 -11.83 0.10 22.77
CA GLN A 743 -13.22 -0.33 22.92
C GLN A 743 -14.13 0.11 21.76
N LEU A 744 -13.64 0.99 20.88
CA LEU A 744 -14.44 1.49 19.75
C LEU A 744 -14.46 0.46 18.62
N ALA A 745 -15.65 0.05 18.22
CA ALA A 745 -15.85 -0.85 17.10
C ALA A 745 -15.64 -0.10 15.77
N GLY A 746 -14.88 -0.72 14.87
CA GLY A 746 -14.61 -0.20 13.52
C GLY A 746 -13.90 1.15 13.45
N SER A 747 -13.46 1.73 14.57
CA SER A 747 -12.90 3.08 14.62
C SER A 747 -11.50 3.07 15.21
N LYS A 748 -10.60 3.84 14.60
CA LYS A 748 -9.23 4.07 15.11
C LYS A 748 -9.09 5.45 15.78
N TYR A 749 -10.12 6.28 15.68
CA TYR A 749 -10.11 7.62 16.23
C TYR A 749 -11.46 7.97 16.84
N PHE A 750 -11.41 8.93 17.77
CA PHE A 750 -12.59 9.56 18.36
C PHE A 750 -12.24 10.98 18.78
N GLU A 751 -13.18 11.90 18.61
CA GLU A 751 -13.07 13.27 19.09
C GLU A 751 -14.39 13.71 19.74
N PHE A 752 -14.26 14.32 20.92
CA PHE A 752 -15.35 15.02 21.61
C PHE A 752 -15.00 16.50 21.75
N LYS A 753 -15.53 17.34 20.86
CA LYS A 753 -15.21 18.77 20.82
C LYS A 753 -16.27 19.59 21.52
N PHE A 754 -15.81 20.64 22.18
CA PHE A 754 -16.62 21.69 22.75
C PHE A 754 -16.27 23.02 22.09
N SER A 755 -17.28 23.78 21.72
CA SER A 755 -17.14 25.13 21.20
C SER A 755 -18.12 26.07 21.89
N ALA A 756 -17.66 27.30 22.14
CA ALA A 756 -18.44 28.37 22.73
C ALA A 756 -18.14 29.70 22.01
N GLY A 757 -19.15 30.54 21.75
CA GLY A 757 -18.95 31.81 21.02
C GLY A 757 -20.07 32.86 21.17
N GLU A 758 -19.73 34.13 20.92
CA GLU A 758 -20.59 35.34 20.94
C GLU A 758 -20.55 36.04 19.58
N GLN A 759 -21.47 36.97 19.33
CA GLN A 759 -21.54 37.78 18.11
C GLN A 759 -20.28 38.64 17.93
N GLY A 760 -19.42 38.29 16.96
CA GLY A 760 -18.32 39.14 16.47
C GLY A 760 -16.90 38.83 16.97
N ASP A 761 -16.71 37.93 17.95
CA ASP A 761 -15.38 37.53 18.45
C ASP A 761 -15.14 36.01 18.23
N LYS A 762 -13.95 35.64 17.73
CA LYS A 762 -13.58 34.24 17.40
C LYS A 762 -12.96 33.48 18.58
N GLU A 763 -12.56 34.15 19.65
CA GLU A 763 -11.79 33.57 20.77
C GLU A 763 -12.44 33.87 22.12
N ASN A 764 -13.72 33.51 22.28
CA ASN A 764 -14.37 33.67 23.58
C ASN A 764 -13.71 32.80 24.63
N LYS A 765 -13.03 33.46 25.57
CA LYS A 765 -12.47 32.82 26.75
C LYS A 765 -13.57 32.65 27.78
N VAL A 766 -13.74 31.43 28.26
CA VAL A 766 -14.74 31.06 29.26
C VAL A 766 -14.01 30.61 30.52
N LYS A 767 -14.52 30.96 31.70
CA LYS A 767 -14.01 30.43 32.97
C LYS A 767 -14.72 29.11 33.27
N TYR A 768 -13.94 28.10 33.65
CA TYR A 768 -14.46 26.77 34.02
C TYR A 768 -14.13 26.53 35.49
N LYS A 769 -15.11 26.06 36.27
CA LYS A 769 -14.91 25.70 37.68
C LYS A 769 -15.71 24.45 38.03
N ILE A 770 -15.12 23.56 38.81
CA ILE A 770 -15.88 22.47 39.45
C ILE A 770 -16.39 23.00 40.78
N VAL A 771 -17.70 22.95 41.00
CA VAL A 771 -18.30 23.37 42.27
C VAL A 771 -19.29 22.32 42.78
N SER A 772 -19.09 21.92 44.03
CA SER A 772 -19.80 20.80 44.67
C SER A 772 -21.13 21.19 45.30
N SER A 773 -21.31 22.46 45.65
CA SER A 773 -22.52 22.97 46.30
C SER A 773 -22.79 24.41 45.82
N PRO A 774 -23.20 24.62 44.56
CA PRO A 774 -23.47 25.97 44.06
C PRO A 774 -24.84 26.48 44.54
N ASP A 775 -24.92 27.77 44.81
CA ASP A 775 -26.18 28.45 45.06
C ASP A 775 -27.00 28.45 43.77
N ASN A 776 -28.16 27.80 43.76
CA ASN A 776 -29.12 27.81 42.64
C ASN A 776 -28.61 27.17 41.32
N LEU A 777 -27.60 26.32 41.34
CA LEU A 777 -27.16 25.54 40.17
C LEU A 777 -27.06 24.04 40.51
N LYS A 778 -26.76 23.21 39.52
CA LYS A 778 -26.40 21.80 39.77
C LYS A 778 -24.92 21.68 40.13
N PRO A 779 -24.54 20.88 41.13
CA PRO A 779 -23.14 20.52 41.35
C PRO A 779 -22.50 20.00 40.06
N GLY A 780 -21.24 20.34 39.81
CA GLY A 780 -20.53 19.91 38.61
C GLY A 780 -19.66 20.99 37.98
N LEU A 781 -19.46 20.90 36.67
CA LEU A 781 -18.70 21.85 35.88
C LEU A 781 -19.57 23.07 35.56
N VAL A 782 -19.25 24.19 36.19
CA VAL A 782 -19.88 25.49 35.96
C VAL A 782 -19.03 26.29 34.98
N LEU A 783 -19.70 26.86 33.98
CA LEU A 783 -19.15 27.85 33.08
C LEU A 783 -19.55 29.23 33.58
N ASP A 784 -18.60 30.17 33.54
CA ASP A 784 -18.78 31.57 33.88
C ASP A 784 -18.20 32.45 32.74
N SER A 785 -19.07 33.24 32.14
CA SER A 785 -18.80 34.13 31.01
C SER A 785 -18.92 35.58 31.43
N GLU A 786 -17.90 36.39 31.15
CA GLU A 786 -17.96 37.83 31.43
C GLU A 786 -18.91 38.59 30.48
N ARG A 787 -19.36 37.97 29.36
CA ARG A 787 -20.23 38.57 28.33
C ARG A 787 -21.46 37.70 27.99
N LYS A 788 -22.58 38.31 27.57
CA LYS A 788 -23.90 37.69 27.25
C LYS A 788 -24.19 37.70 25.74
N PRO A 789 -24.87 36.69 25.14
CA PRO A 789 -24.89 35.21 25.35
C PRO A 789 -23.66 34.44 24.86
N LEU A 790 -23.44 33.24 25.44
CA LEU A 790 -22.62 32.19 24.84
C LEU A 790 -23.47 31.15 24.10
N SER A 791 -23.28 31.05 22.79
CA SER A 791 -23.67 29.84 22.04
C SER A 791 -22.75 28.68 22.43
N ILE A 792 -23.31 27.48 22.66
CA ILE A 792 -22.54 26.26 22.96
C ILE A 792 -22.84 25.17 21.93
N LYS A 793 -21.81 24.41 21.57
CA LYS A 793 -21.91 23.26 20.67
C LYS A 793 -20.93 22.17 21.06
N PHE A 794 -21.44 20.95 21.17
CA PHE A 794 -20.67 19.71 21.24
C PHE A 794 -20.63 19.02 19.88
N GLU A 795 -19.52 18.37 19.57
CA GLU A 795 -19.38 17.51 18.39
C GLU A 795 -18.75 16.18 18.83
N ILE A 796 -19.42 15.07 18.53
CA ILE A 796 -18.92 13.70 18.76
C ILE A 796 -18.63 13.09 17.40
N LYS A 797 -17.38 12.66 17.18
CA LYS A 797 -16.92 12.22 15.86
C LYS A 797 -16.00 11.00 15.94
N ASN A 798 -16.22 10.02 15.07
CA ASN A 798 -15.33 8.87 14.82
C ASN A 798 -15.42 8.38 13.36
N ASP A 799 -14.79 7.26 13.01
CA ASP A 799 -14.79 6.73 11.63
C ASP A 799 -16.19 6.32 11.12
N LEU A 800 -17.17 6.12 12.00
CA LEU A 800 -18.52 5.67 11.66
C LEU A 800 -19.55 6.81 11.65
N PHE A 801 -19.43 7.81 12.53
CA PHE A 801 -20.41 8.88 12.62
C PHE A 801 -19.85 10.20 13.14
N ASN A 802 -20.57 11.27 12.82
CA ASN A 802 -20.46 12.57 13.41
C ASN A 802 -21.85 13.06 13.86
N VAL A 803 -21.94 13.61 15.07
CA VAL A 803 -23.15 14.27 15.56
C VAL A 803 -22.78 15.58 16.24
N ALA A 804 -23.53 16.62 15.89
CA ALA A 804 -23.42 17.97 16.45
C ALA A 804 -24.62 18.25 17.36
N ILE A 805 -24.37 18.80 18.54
CA ILE A 805 -25.39 19.09 19.55
C ILE A 805 -25.19 20.52 20.05
N GLY A 806 -26.12 21.40 19.71
CA GLY A 806 -26.02 22.84 19.88
C GLY A 806 -25.72 23.57 18.57
N GLU A 807 -25.81 24.90 18.59
CA GLU A 807 -25.59 25.75 17.42
C GLU A 807 -24.43 26.69 17.67
N GLN A 808 -23.65 26.96 16.63
CA GLN A 808 -22.65 28.04 16.61
C GLN A 808 -23.22 29.29 15.89
N ASN A 809 -24.52 29.56 16.06
CA ASN A 809 -25.17 30.71 15.44
C ASN A 809 -25.34 31.85 16.44
N TYR A 810 -24.97 33.05 15.99
CA TYR A 810 -24.89 34.31 16.71
C TYR A 810 -26.24 34.90 17.17
N ALA A 811 -27.30 34.08 17.17
CA ALA A 811 -28.65 34.42 17.61
C ALA A 811 -29.11 33.38 18.65
N THR A 812 -28.70 33.67 19.90
CA THR A 812 -29.32 33.25 21.16
C THR A 812 -29.52 31.73 21.39
N ASN A 813 -28.46 31.06 21.87
CA ASN A 813 -28.61 30.11 22.98
C ASN A 813 -28.28 30.90 24.24
N ASN A 814 -29.29 31.47 24.88
CA ASN A 814 -29.13 32.47 25.91
C ASN A 814 -30.07 32.09 27.05
N ASP A 815 -29.54 31.52 28.13
CA ASP A 815 -30.25 31.53 29.42
C ASP A 815 -30.37 32.97 29.99
N GLY A 816 -29.71 33.93 29.35
CA GLY A 816 -29.58 35.31 29.81
C GLY A 816 -28.66 35.44 31.01
N GLN A 817 -28.11 34.33 31.50
CA GLN A 817 -27.22 34.23 32.64
C GLN A 817 -25.77 34.11 32.18
N ASN A 818 -24.90 34.66 33.00
CA ASN A 818 -23.46 34.61 32.75
C ASN A 818 -22.86 33.33 33.33
N GLN A 819 -23.63 32.57 34.11
CA GLN A 819 -23.15 31.43 34.87
C GLN A 819 -24.18 30.31 34.85
N PHE A 820 -23.76 29.11 34.42
CA PHE A 820 -24.60 27.92 34.42
C PHE A 820 -23.77 26.63 34.56
N THR A 821 -24.39 25.56 35.02
CA THR A 821 -23.78 24.22 35.03
C THR A 821 -23.85 23.62 33.64
N LEU A 822 -22.70 23.42 32.98
CA LEU A 822 -22.63 22.74 31.68
C LEU A 822 -22.72 21.22 31.83
N ILE A 823 -22.02 20.67 32.83
CA ILE A 823 -21.98 19.22 33.10
C ILE A 823 -22.28 18.98 34.58
N GLY A 824 -23.36 18.25 34.85
CA GLY A 824 -23.78 17.93 36.21
C GLY A 824 -23.00 16.75 36.79
N ARG A 825 -22.65 16.85 38.07
CA ARG A 825 -22.06 15.76 38.84
C ARG A 825 -23.19 14.94 39.48
N ASN A 826 -23.22 13.64 39.18
CA ASN A 826 -24.15 12.67 39.76
C ASN A 826 -23.57 11.95 40.98
#